data_AF-A0AA43EDF8-F1
#
_entry.id   AF-A0AA43EDF8-F1
#
_cell.length_a   1.000
_cell.length_b   1.000
_cell.length_c   1.000
_cell.angle_alpha   90.00
_cell.angle_beta   90.00
_cell.angle_gamma   90.00
#
_symmetry.space_group_name_H-M   'P 1'
#
loop_
_entity.id
_entity.type
_entity.pdbx_description
1 polymer ?
#
loop_
_entity_poly.entity_id
_entity_poly.type
_entity_poly.pdbx_seq_one_letter_code
_entity_poly.pdbx_strand_id
1 'polypeptide(L)'
;MDSERWQRIETLFDAALDQDPSRWDTFLDDHCRDDPTLRAEVASLLASHVVAPEAVAVARKPPLSAALIRWRGKIVLVALVLVIAALAFALRSEIARKNAAIQHSLAANETAAEARADAYVNAIAAAEAFLLVHENADARVRLEATPPELRGWEWRHLWQRLDRSLYRIEAHPGAIQRIAFAHDGSFFLTTSTDSTIGIWDAATGILRSRIGPLDAAINGVAIHPGNATIAAGLANGTVLVLGIASGTEQARFTGRGRAVVAFNSSGARLAAGFADGKVLEWRTDTRRPTGTIDAGGKLERVAYAENDRLMVTRDDAGRLRLWDTRTNRRVTNVSSHESSVSAILREWTLATDNPLTRTAGDAPATASAVDPVRGLLAVGSADGGVRVWPRDADDVPVFRVADDTQPPPAANDACVSPDGSLLACAADRREIGLWNVATGAQIARMETGRADLPTRVAFSPGGSHLFAADRGGNVLVFDPVARRRLLAFAAHSAAVLGLAVSPDGSVLVTAGADSTLKFWDAKNLAPRGEFRKLPGAVSKVAFAPDGTLAGACTDGVVRLWNVATGDTLRVLRGHTGAVTSLAYDADGTRIVSVAKEGEVRIWNAATGAVLDARQLNGVASACFVPDQTRLVVAGADAVVRVIDLGDGREVARLHGHGARILSLEASAAYGGVVSASADGSARLWDAK
;
A
#
# COMPACT_ATOMS: atom_id res chain seq x y z
N MET A 1 -22.66 34.09 -24.13
CA MET A 1 -23.43 34.47 -25.32
C MET A 1 -24.20 33.23 -25.73
N ASP A 2 -25.53 33.26 -25.65
CA ASP A 2 -26.37 32.08 -25.91
C ASP A 2 -26.19 31.58 -27.34
N SER A 3 -26.10 30.26 -27.54
CA SER A 3 -25.84 29.65 -28.85
C SER A 3 -26.90 30.01 -29.89
N GLU A 4 -28.15 30.24 -29.46
CA GLU A 4 -29.23 30.70 -30.33
C GLU A 4 -28.99 32.09 -30.93
N ARG A 5 -28.34 33.00 -30.19
CA ARG A 5 -28.06 34.36 -30.68
C ARG A 5 -27.01 34.34 -31.79
N TRP A 6 -25.96 33.53 -31.63
CA TRP A 6 -24.93 33.39 -32.64
C TRP A 6 -25.48 32.79 -33.93
N GLN A 7 -26.30 31.74 -33.82
CA GLN A 7 -26.94 31.11 -34.98
C GLN A 7 -27.83 32.10 -35.75
N ARG A 8 -28.50 33.01 -35.04
CA ARG A 8 -29.32 34.07 -35.66
C ARG A 8 -28.49 35.14 -36.37
N ILE A 9 -27.33 35.52 -35.83
CA ILE A 9 -26.39 36.45 -36.49
C ILE A 9 -25.84 35.83 -37.78
N GLU A 10 -25.40 34.57 -37.71
CA GLU A 10 -24.82 33.85 -38.86
C GLU A 10 -25.85 33.70 -39.99
N THR A 11 -27.08 33.30 -39.66
CA THR A 11 -28.17 33.16 -40.65
C THR A 11 -28.51 34.49 -41.33
N LEU A 12 -28.53 35.60 -40.59
CA LEU A 12 -28.82 36.93 -41.15
C LEU A 12 -27.66 37.48 -41.97
N PHE A 13 -26.42 37.19 -41.58
CA PHE A 13 -25.23 37.60 -42.31
C PHE A 13 -25.16 36.91 -43.68
N ASP A 14 -25.37 35.60 -43.73
CA ASP A 14 -25.38 34.83 -44.99
C ASP A 14 -26.53 35.28 -45.91
N ALA A 15 -27.73 35.49 -45.35
CA ALA A 15 -28.87 36.00 -46.11
C ALA A 15 -28.66 37.43 -46.64
N ALA A 16 -27.87 38.26 -45.94
CA ALA A 16 -27.49 39.58 -46.42
C ALA A 16 -26.42 39.53 -47.51
N LEU A 17 -25.47 38.58 -47.45
CA LEU A 17 -24.45 38.38 -48.49
C LEU A 17 -25.04 37.96 -49.84
N ASP A 18 -26.20 37.29 -49.84
CA ASP A 18 -26.96 36.98 -51.06
C ASP A 18 -27.66 38.21 -51.68
N GLN A 19 -27.72 39.34 -50.96
CA GLN A 19 -28.25 40.62 -51.47
C GLN A 19 -27.15 41.51 -52.06
N ASP A 20 -27.54 42.41 -52.98
CA ASP A 20 -26.66 43.48 -53.46
C ASP A 20 -26.22 44.38 -52.27
N PRO A 21 -24.93 44.76 -52.15
CA PRO A 21 -24.43 45.62 -51.07
C PRO A 21 -25.20 46.94 -50.89
N SER A 22 -25.79 47.47 -51.96
CA SER A 22 -26.63 48.67 -51.89
C SER A 22 -27.95 48.46 -51.12
N ARG A 23 -28.35 47.21 -50.85
CA ARG A 23 -29.60 46.84 -50.18
C ARG A 23 -29.42 46.35 -48.74
N TRP A 24 -28.19 46.29 -48.23
CA TRP A 24 -27.91 45.76 -46.89
C TRP A 24 -28.59 46.56 -45.79
N ASP A 25 -28.56 47.89 -45.85
CA ASP A 25 -29.23 48.73 -44.85
C ASP A 25 -30.74 48.47 -44.82
N THR A 26 -31.38 48.37 -46.00
CA THR A 26 -32.82 48.05 -46.09
C THR A 26 -33.13 46.64 -45.59
N PHE A 27 -32.29 45.65 -45.94
CA PHE A 27 -32.44 44.26 -45.47
C PHE A 27 -32.36 44.17 -43.95
N LEU A 28 -31.40 44.87 -43.34
CA LEU A 28 -31.21 44.90 -41.90
C LEU A 28 -32.34 45.66 -41.19
N ASP A 29 -32.87 46.72 -41.79
CA ASP A 29 -34.02 47.45 -41.24
C ASP A 29 -35.29 46.59 -41.20
N ASP A 30 -35.49 45.70 -42.19
CA ASP A 30 -36.64 44.80 -42.25
C ASP A 30 -36.52 43.60 -41.29
N HIS A 31 -35.31 43.03 -41.13
CA HIS A 31 -35.10 41.77 -40.39
C HIS A 31 -34.62 41.96 -38.94
N CYS A 32 -34.10 43.14 -38.60
CA CYS A 32 -33.62 43.47 -37.25
C CYS A 32 -34.40 44.64 -36.62
N ARG A 33 -35.62 44.90 -37.08
CA ARG A 33 -36.45 46.05 -36.64
C ARG A 33 -36.65 46.10 -35.12
N ASP A 34 -36.78 44.94 -34.49
CA ASP A 34 -37.07 44.80 -33.06
C ASP A 34 -35.80 44.65 -32.19
N ASP A 35 -34.60 44.56 -32.80
CA ASP A 35 -33.31 44.40 -32.10
C ASP A 35 -32.19 45.26 -32.72
N PRO A 36 -31.99 46.50 -32.24
CA PRO A 36 -30.98 47.42 -32.76
C PRO A 36 -29.54 46.96 -32.47
N THR A 37 -29.32 46.13 -31.45
CA THR A 37 -28.01 45.55 -31.15
C THR A 37 -27.61 44.49 -32.17
N LEU A 38 -28.56 43.62 -32.55
CA LEU A 38 -28.35 42.61 -33.60
C LEU A 38 -28.05 43.27 -34.96
N ARG A 39 -28.79 44.35 -35.29
CA ARG A 39 -28.55 45.15 -36.50
C ARG A 39 -27.12 45.68 -36.59
N ALA A 40 -26.59 46.24 -35.49
CA ALA A 40 -25.25 46.81 -35.46
C ALA A 40 -24.16 45.73 -35.60
N GLU A 41 -24.36 44.56 -35.01
CA GLU A 41 -23.44 43.41 -35.09
C GLU A 41 -23.33 42.90 -36.53
N VAL A 42 -24.45 42.67 -37.22
CA VAL A 42 -24.46 42.19 -38.62
C VAL A 42 -23.94 43.26 -39.60
N ALA A 43 -24.29 44.54 -39.40
CA ALA A 43 -23.77 45.64 -40.23
C ALA A 43 -22.24 45.79 -40.15
N SER A 44 -21.66 45.62 -38.96
CA SER A 44 -20.21 45.67 -38.77
C SER A 44 -19.50 44.53 -39.50
N LEU A 45 -20.11 43.34 -39.55
CA LEU A 45 -19.57 42.19 -40.29
C LEU A 45 -19.62 42.44 -41.80
N LEU A 46 -20.75 42.95 -42.32
CA LEU A 46 -20.91 43.26 -43.75
C LEU A 46 -19.94 44.35 -44.23
N ALA A 47 -19.74 45.41 -43.43
CA ALA A 47 -18.78 46.47 -43.76
C ALA A 47 -17.32 45.98 -43.84
N SER A 48 -16.98 44.93 -43.08
CA SER A 48 -15.63 44.34 -43.11
C SER A 48 -15.37 43.48 -44.36
N HIS A 49 -16.40 43.11 -45.12
CA HIS A 49 -16.30 42.20 -46.27
C HIS A 49 -15.98 42.89 -47.62
N VAL A 50 -16.14 44.23 -47.75
CA VAL A 50 -16.23 44.93 -49.07
C VAL A 50 -14.94 45.62 -49.58
N VAL A 51 -13.75 45.39 -49.01
CA VAL A 51 -12.50 46.07 -49.48
C VAL A 51 -11.63 45.06 -50.28
N ALA A 52 -11.29 45.16 -51.58
CA ALA A 52 -11.37 46.14 -52.68
C ALA A 52 -11.17 45.41 -54.06
N PRO A 53 -11.42 46.01 -55.26
CA PRO A 53 -10.36 46.80 -55.95
C PRO A 53 -10.84 48.00 -56.82
N GLU A 54 -9.89 48.89 -57.15
CA GLU A 54 -10.06 50.17 -57.89
C GLU A 54 -10.21 50.06 -59.43
N ALA A 55 -10.84 51.06 -60.08
CA ALA A 55 -10.55 51.42 -61.48
C ALA A 55 -10.79 52.92 -61.83
N VAL A 56 -9.77 53.46 -62.50
CA VAL A 56 -9.47 54.76 -63.10
C VAL A 56 -10.42 55.26 -64.22
N ALA A 57 -10.64 56.58 -64.34
CA ALA A 57 -11.02 57.28 -65.60
C ALA A 57 -10.47 58.74 -65.60
N VAL A 58 -9.49 59.14 -66.44
CA VAL A 58 -9.51 59.54 -67.87
C VAL A 58 -10.21 60.88 -68.16
N ALA A 59 -9.44 61.95 -68.49
CA ALA A 59 -9.89 63.03 -69.37
C ALA A 59 -8.72 63.86 -69.97
N ARG A 60 -8.94 64.34 -71.21
CA ARG A 60 -7.99 64.93 -72.18
C ARG A 60 -7.81 66.47 -72.06
N LYS A 61 -6.71 66.95 -72.68
CA LYS A 61 -6.10 68.31 -72.85
C LYS A 61 -7.02 69.47 -73.33
N PRO A 62 -6.69 70.78 -73.12
CA PRO A 62 -5.80 71.57 -74.02
C PRO A 62 -4.98 72.69 -73.29
N PRO A 63 -4.44 73.74 -73.98
CA PRO A 63 -3.10 73.82 -74.54
C PRO A 63 -2.03 74.54 -73.68
N LEU A 64 -0.78 74.24 -74.05
CA LEU A 64 0.50 74.96 -73.86
C LEU A 64 0.55 76.20 -72.94
N SER A 65 0.80 75.97 -71.66
CA SER A 65 1.88 76.60 -70.89
C SER A 65 2.04 75.82 -69.57
N ALA A 66 3.22 75.89 -68.96
CA ALA A 66 3.58 75.14 -67.73
C ALA A 66 3.88 73.64 -67.89
N ALA A 67 4.57 73.25 -68.97
CA ALA A 67 5.13 71.90 -69.18
C ALA A 67 6.23 71.49 -68.17
N LEU A 68 6.66 72.35 -67.24
CA LEU A 68 7.71 72.02 -66.25
C LEU A 68 7.21 71.67 -64.84
N ILE A 69 5.95 71.92 -64.49
CA ILE A 69 5.44 71.65 -63.12
C ILE A 69 4.67 70.32 -63.06
N ARG A 70 4.06 69.88 -64.17
CA ARG A 70 3.32 68.60 -64.25
C ARG A 70 4.21 67.35 -64.29
N TRP A 71 5.47 67.45 -64.73
CA TRP A 71 6.38 66.29 -64.79
C TRP A 71 6.90 65.87 -63.42
N ARG A 72 7.27 66.84 -62.57
CA ARG A 72 7.71 66.57 -61.19
C ARG A 72 6.57 66.06 -60.31
N GLY A 73 5.37 66.65 -60.42
CA GLY A 73 4.19 66.17 -59.68
C GLY A 73 3.76 64.75 -60.08
N LYS A 74 3.78 64.41 -61.38
CA LYS A 74 3.47 63.04 -61.84
C LYS A 74 4.56 62.03 -61.49
N ILE A 75 5.84 62.40 -61.53
CA ILE A 75 6.94 61.51 -61.10
C ILE A 75 6.86 61.29 -59.59
N VAL A 76 6.62 62.33 -58.79
CA VAL A 76 6.46 62.20 -57.33
C VAL A 76 5.21 61.37 -57.00
N LEU A 77 4.10 61.57 -57.71
CA LEU A 77 2.88 60.78 -57.50
C LEU A 77 3.07 59.32 -57.92
N VAL A 78 3.72 59.06 -59.06
CA VAL A 78 4.04 57.68 -59.51
C VAL A 78 5.05 57.03 -58.57
N ALA A 79 6.07 57.74 -58.12
CA ALA A 79 7.01 57.24 -57.13
C ALA A 79 6.32 56.97 -55.78
N LEU A 80 5.40 57.83 -55.34
CA LEU A 80 4.63 57.63 -54.11
C LEU A 80 3.70 56.43 -54.23
N VAL A 81 2.99 56.26 -55.36
CA VAL A 81 2.14 55.10 -55.64
C VAL A 81 2.98 53.82 -55.70
N LEU A 82 4.17 53.85 -56.30
CA LEU A 82 5.09 52.71 -56.32
C LEU A 82 5.64 52.38 -54.93
N VAL A 83 5.94 53.38 -54.10
CA VAL A 83 6.37 53.18 -52.70
C VAL A 83 5.23 52.62 -51.86
N ILE A 84 4.00 53.14 -52.00
CA ILE A 84 2.81 52.64 -51.30
C ILE A 84 2.51 51.21 -51.76
N ALA A 85 2.60 50.91 -53.07
CA ALA A 85 2.42 49.56 -53.61
C ALA A 85 3.51 48.60 -53.11
N ALA A 86 4.77 49.04 -53.03
CA ALA A 86 5.87 48.27 -52.47
C ALA A 86 5.69 48.01 -50.97
N LEU A 87 5.22 49.01 -50.20
CA LEU A 87 4.90 48.85 -48.78
C LEU A 87 3.71 47.92 -48.57
N ALA A 88 2.65 48.05 -49.37
CA ALA A 88 1.48 47.17 -49.32
C ALA A 88 1.85 45.73 -49.70
N PHE A 89 2.73 45.54 -50.70
CA PHE A 89 3.27 44.25 -51.06
C PHE A 89 4.14 43.66 -49.94
N ALA A 90 5.02 44.46 -49.35
CA ALA A 90 5.84 44.05 -48.21
C ALA A 90 4.97 43.65 -47.01
N LEU A 91 3.95 44.44 -46.67
CA LEU A 91 3.01 44.16 -45.60
C LEU A 91 2.19 42.88 -45.87
N ARG A 92 1.68 42.70 -47.10
CA ARG A 92 0.98 41.46 -47.50
C ARG A 92 1.90 40.24 -47.42
N SER A 93 3.16 40.37 -47.84
CA SER A 93 4.15 39.30 -47.74
C SER A 93 4.48 38.96 -46.29
N GLU A 94 4.53 39.95 -45.41
CA GLU A 94 4.76 39.75 -43.98
C GLU A 94 3.57 39.09 -43.29
N ILE A 95 2.34 39.53 -43.61
CA ILE A 95 1.11 38.91 -43.12
C ILE A 95 1.01 37.47 -43.62
N ALA A 96 1.29 37.20 -44.90
CA ALA A 96 1.28 35.84 -45.44
C ALA A 96 2.32 34.95 -44.75
N ARG A 97 3.53 35.44 -44.48
CA ARG A 97 4.56 34.72 -43.72
C ARG A 97 4.11 34.41 -42.28
N LYS A 98 3.54 35.39 -41.58
CA LYS A 98 3.03 35.20 -40.22
C LYS A 98 1.84 34.24 -40.17
N ASN A 99 0.92 34.34 -41.12
CA ASN A 99 -0.21 33.41 -41.24
C ASN A 99 0.26 31.98 -41.53
N ALA A 100 1.23 31.81 -42.43
CA ALA A 100 1.82 30.49 -42.68
C ALA A 100 2.52 29.91 -41.44
N ALA A 101 3.23 30.74 -40.66
CA ALA A 101 3.84 30.33 -39.40
C ALA A 101 2.81 29.95 -38.34
N ILE A 102 1.70 30.70 -38.24
CA ILE A 102 0.58 30.39 -37.34
C ILE A 102 -0.08 29.06 -37.74
N GLN A 103 -0.40 28.88 -39.02
CA GLN A 103 -1.00 27.65 -39.54
C GLN A 103 -0.09 26.44 -39.31
N HIS A 104 1.22 26.59 -39.52
CA HIS A 104 2.19 25.55 -39.21
C HIS A 104 2.25 25.24 -37.71
N SER A 105 2.16 26.24 -36.84
CA SER A 105 2.13 26.04 -35.38
C SER A 105 0.82 25.39 -34.89
N LEU A 106 -0.31 25.71 -35.52
CA LEU A 106 -1.61 25.10 -35.25
C LEU A 106 -1.60 23.63 -35.65
N ALA A 107 -1.19 23.31 -36.87
CA ALA A 107 -1.08 21.92 -37.34
C ALA A 107 -0.09 21.11 -36.49
N ALA A 108 1.03 21.71 -36.08
CA ALA A 108 1.98 21.07 -35.16
C ALA A 108 1.39 20.86 -33.75
N ASN A 109 0.54 21.78 -33.27
CA ASN A 109 -0.14 21.64 -32.00
C ASN A 109 -1.25 20.58 -32.04
N GLU A 110 -2.03 20.52 -33.13
CA GLU A 110 -3.07 19.51 -33.35
C GLU A 110 -2.48 18.11 -33.41
N THR A 111 -1.45 17.90 -34.22
CA THR A 111 -0.73 16.62 -34.29
C THR A 111 -0.10 16.22 -32.95
N ALA A 112 0.42 17.18 -32.18
CA ALA A 112 0.91 16.93 -30.84
C ALA A 112 -0.23 16.65 -29.83
N ALA A 113 -1.44 17.18 -30.04
CA ALA A 113 -2.60 16.90 -29.20
C ALA A 113 -3.14 15.49 -29.47
N GLU A 114 -3.25 15.10 -30.74
CA GLU A 114 -3.63 13.75 -31.18
C GLU A 114 -2.65 12.71 -30.63
N ALA A 115 -1.34 12.93 -30.77
CA ALA A 115 -0.33 12.03 -30.23
C ALA A 115 -0.40 11.88 -28.69
N ARG A 116 -0.79 12.94 -27.97
CA ARG A 116 -1.01 12.89 -26.51
C ARG A 116 -2.28 12.13 -26.15
N ALA A 117 -3.35 12.28 -26.91
CA ALA A 117 -4.60 11.55 -26.72
C ALA A 117 -4.41 10.04 -26.97
N ASP A 118 -3.68 9.68 -28.03
CA ASP A 118 -3.35 8.28 -28.33
C ASP A 118 -2.44 7.67 -27.25
N ALA A 119 -1.47 8.44 -26.76
CA ALA A 119 -0.64 8.01 -25.63
C ALA A 119 -1.46 7.79 -24.35
N TYR A 120 -2.45 8.65 -24.08
CA TYR A 120 -3.38 8.50 -22.96
C TYR A 120 -4.23 7.22 -23.09
N VAL A 121 -4.87 7.01 -24.24
CA VAL A 121 -5.70 5.81 -24.49
C VAL A 121 -4.86 4.54 -24.36
N ASN A 122 -3.64 4.53 -24.92
CA ASN A 122 -2.73 3.40 -24.79
C ASN A 122 -2.28 3.16 -23.34
N ALA A 123 -2.03 4.22 -22.56
CA ALA A 123 -1.66 4.10 -21.15
C ALA A 123 -2.80 3.53 -20.30
N ILE A 124 -4.05 3.98 -20.54
CA ILE A 124 -5.25 3.48 -19.87
C ILE A 124 -5.52 2.02 -20.25
N ALA A 125 -5.50 1.69 -21.55
CA ALA A 125 -5.71 0.32 -22.02
C ALA A 125 -4.62 -0.64 -21.53
N ALA A 126 -3.35 -0.21 -21.50
CA ALA A 126 -2.27 -0.99 -20.93
C ALA A 126 -2.45 -1.17 -19.41
N ALA A 127 -2.82 -0.12 -18.67
CA ALA A 127 -3.07 -0.23 -17.24
C ALA A 127 -4.24 -1.17 -16.93
N GLU A 128 -5.31 -1.14 -17.73
CA GLU A 128 -6.43 -2.08 -17.62
C GLU A 128 -6.00 -3.52 -17.94
N ALA A 129 -5.20 -3.72 -18.98
CA ALA A 129 -4.63 -5.02 -19.31
C ALA A 129 -3.73 -5.55 -18.18
N PHE A 130 -2.85 -4.73 -17.62
CA PHE A 130 -2.02 -5.11 -16.46
C PHE A 130 -2.87 -5.45 -15.23
N LEU A 131 -3.97 -4.73 -14.99
CA LEU A 131 -4.93 -5.06 -13.93
C LEU A 131 -5.65 -6.40 -14.18
N LEU A 132 -5.90 -6.76 -15.45
CA LEU A 132 -6.49 -8.04 -15.85
C LEU A 132 -5.54 -9.24 -15.65
N VAL A 133 -4.23 -9.04 -15.78
CA VAL A 133 -3.19 -10.05 -15.48
C VAL A 133 -2.57 -9.92 -14.09
N HIS A 134 -3.12 -9.04 -13.23
CA HIS A 134 -2.73 -8.82 -11.83
C HIS A 134 -1.33 -8.21 -11.61
N GLU A 135 -0.77 -7.49 -12.58
CA GLU A 135 0.50 -6.74 -12.49
C GLU A 135 0.25 -5.28 -12.04
N ASN A 136 -0.16 -5.11 -10.78
CA ASN A 136 -0.59 -3.81 -10.23
C ASN A 136 0.52 -2.73 -10.19
N ALA A 137 1.79 -3.13 -10.11
CA ALA A 137 2.92 -2.20 -10.10
C ALA A 137 3.09 -1.52 -11.48
N ASP A 138 3.03 -2.30 -12.56
CA ASP A 138 3.13 -1.81 -13.92
C ASP A 138 1.90 -0.98 -14.31
N ALA A 139 0.69 -1.39 -13.88
CA ALA A 139 -0.52 -0.57 -14.02
C ALA A 139 -0.36 0.80 -13.34
N ARG A 140 0.25 0.84 -12.15
CA ARG A 140 0.48 2.10 -11.40
C ARG A 140 1.48 3.00 -12.11
N VAL A 141 2.61 2.46 -12.56
CA VAL A 141 3.64 3.23 -13.32
C VAL A 141 3.03 3.86 -14.57
N ARG A 142 2.15 3.15 -15.28
CA ARG A 142 1.47 3.67 -16.48
C ARG A 142 0.48 4.77 -16.16
N LEU A 143 -0.30 4.62 -15.09
CA LEU A 143 -1.24 5.66 -14.65
C LEU A 143 -0.51 6.89 -14.08
N GLU A 144 0.62 6.72 -13.38
CA GLU A 144 1.46 7.81 -12.88
C GLU A 144 2.10 8.62 -14.01
N ALA A 145 2.51 7.95 -15.09
CA ALA A 145 3.06 8.58 -16.29
C ALA A 145 2.04 9.44 -17.06
N THR A 146 0.75 9.39 -16.69
CA THR A 146 -0.30 10.20 -17.32
C THR A 146 -0.28 11.64 -16.81
N PRO A 147 -0.14 12.65 -17.70
CA PRO A 147 -0.15 14.07 -17.32
C PRO A 147 -1.42 14.47 -16.56
N PRO A 148 -1.34 15.34 -15.52
CA PRO A 148 -2.49 15.73 -14.69
C PRO A 148 -3.67 16.30 -15.48
N GLU A 149 -3.40 17.09 -16.53
CA GLU A 149 -4.43 17.69 -17.39
C GLU A 149 -5.26 16.68 -18.19
N LEU A 150 -4.79 15.44 -18.38
CA LEU A 150 -5.47 14.39 -19.15
C LEU A 150 -6.20 13.36 -18.28
N ARG A 151 -6.16 13.48 -16.95
CA ARG A 151 -6.73 12.49 -16.02
C ARG A 151 -8.26 12.59 -15.96
N GLY A 152 -8.91 11.83 -16.83
CA GLY A 152 -10.36 11.68 -16.93
C GLY A 152 -10.99 10.76 -15.88
N TRP A 153 -12.26 10.41 -16.09
CA TRP A 153 -13.00 9.53 -15.18
C TRP A 153 -12.45 8.10 -15.22
N GLU A 154 -11.95 7.63 -16.37
CA GLU A 154 -11.35 6.31 -16.57
C GLU A 154 -10.09 6.18 -15.72
N TRP A 155 -9.22 7.19 -15.80
CA TRP A 155 -8.03 7.27 -14.96
C TRP A 155 -8.41 7.24 -13.48
N ARG A 156 -9.42 8.03 -13.06
CA ARG A 156 -9.87 8.07 -11.66
C ARG A 156 -10.48 6.75 -11.20
N HIS A 157 -11.23 6.08 -12.06
CA HIS A 157 -11.83 4.78 -11.77
C HIS A 157 -10.75 3.69 -11.59
N LEU A 158 -9.80 3.61 -12.52
CA LEU A 158 -8.67 2.66 -12.42
C LEU A 158 -7.74 3.02 -11.26
N TRP A 159 -7.51 4.31 -11.03
CA TRP A 159 -6.73 4.80 -9.89
C TRP A 159 -7.43 4.52 -8.56
N GLN A 160 -8.75 4.63 -8.46
CA GLN A 160 -9.51 4.23 -7.26
C GLN A 160 -9.47 2.73 -7.02
N ARG A 161 -9.40 1.90 -8.06
CA ARG A 161 -9.16 0.46 -7.91
C ARG A 161 -7.74 0.17 -7.40
N LEU A 162 -6.80 1.11 -7.55
CA LEU A 162 -5.44 1.06 -7.01
C LEU A 162 -5.27 1.80 -5.66
N ASP A 163 -6.10 2.82 -5.37
CA ASP A 163 -6.04 3.67 -4.17
C ASP A 163 -6.85 3.02 -3.03
N ARG A 164 -6.11 2.40 -2.11
CA ARG A 164 -6.65 1.65 -0.97
C ARG A 164 -6.69 2.45 0.33
N SER A 165 -6.75 3.78 0.27
CA SER A 165 -6.91 4.60 1.47
C SER A 165 -8.33 4.45 2.05
N LEU A 166 -8.45 4.28 3.38
CA LEU A 166 -9.76 4.15 4.05
C LEU A 166 -10.61 5.40 3.84
N TYR A 167 -9.95 6.55 3.87
CA TYR A 167 -10.51 7.85 3.58
C TYR A 167 -9.37 8.85 3.32
N ARG A 168 -9.67 9.89 2.54
CA ARG A 168 -8.80 11.05 2.30
C ARG A 168 -9.39 12.26 2.99
N ILE A 169 -8.55 12.99 3.73
CA ILE A 169 -8.97 14.21 4.42
C ILE A 169 -8.18 15.39 3.87
N GLU A 170 -8.90 16.42 3.45
CA GLU A 170 -8.33 17.77 3.26
C GLU A 170 -8.22 18.43 4.64
N ALA A 171 -7.13 18.13 5.33
CA ALA A 171 -7.02 18.40 6.76
C ALA A 171 -6.74 19.87 7.04
N HIS A 172 -5.88 20.50 6.23
CA HIS A 172 -5.44 21.87 6.42
C HIS A 172 -5.20 22.58 5.07
N PRO A 173 -5.33 23.91 5.00
CA PRO A 173 -4.96 24.69 3.81
C PRO A 173 -3.44 24.75 3.56
N GLY A 174 -2.62 24.40 4.56
CA GLY A 174 -1.17 24.41 4.49
C GLY A 174 -0.55 23.03 4.73
N ALA A 175 0.73 22.90 4.40
CA ALA A 175 1.47 21.65 4.49
C ALA A 175 1.37 20.99 5.87
N ILE A 176 1.10 19.68 5.89
CA ILE A 176 1.06 18.90 7.12
C ILE A 176 2.47 18.76 7.68
N GLN A 177 2.66 19.25 8.90
CA GLN A 177 3.93 19.20 9.60
C GLN A 177 4.06 17.94 10.45
N ARG A 178 3.02 17.52 11.17
CA ARG A 178 3.05 16.32 12.03
C ARG A 178 1.69 15.63 12.10
N ILE A 179 1.73 14.33 12.39
CA ILE A 179 0.58 13.50 12.70
C ILE A 179 0.88 12.73 13.99
N ALA A 180 -0.11 12.51 14.85
CA ALA A 180 0.03 11.66 16.03
C ALA A 180 -1.30 10.94 16.36
N PHE A 181 -1.26 9.65 16.66
CA PHE A 181 -2.43 8.88 17.09
C PHE A 181 -2.59 8.86 18.61
N ALA A 182 -3.83 8.88 19.07
CA ALA A 182 -4.17 8.62 20.47
C ALA A 182 -3.70 7.22 20.88
N HIS A 183 -3.32 7.03 22.14
CA HIS A 183 -2.82 5.73 22.62
C HIS A 183 -3.86 4.61 22.56
N ASP A 184 -5.15 4.96 22.59
CA ASP A 184 -6.27 4.01 22.44
C ASP A 184 -6.74 3.86 20.98
N GLY A 185 -6.03 4.51 20.04
CA GLY A 185 -6.38 4.57 18.63
C GLY A 185 -7.63 5.39 18.31
N SER A 186 -8.34 5.97 19.29
CA SER A 186 -9.69 6.53 19.08
C SER A 186 -9.73 7.77 18.17
N PHE A 187 -8.66 8.56 18.14
CA PHE A 187 -8.52 9.75 17.29
C PHE A 187 -7.06 9.97 16.89
N PHE A 188 -6.83 10.85 15.93
CA PHE A 188 -5.50 11.34 15.60
C PHE A 188 -5.48 12.86 15.45
N LEU A 189 -4.28 13.42 15.55
CA LEU A 189 -4.01 14.84 15.39
C LEU A 189 -3.25 15.09 14.11
N THR A 190 -3.54 16.21 13.47
CA THR A 190 -2.74 16.76 12.38
C THR A 190 -2.34 18.17 12.75
N THR A 191 -1.11 18.55 12.43
CA THR A 191 -0.65 19.93 12.57
C THR A 191 -0.16 20.45 11.24
N SER A 192 -0.36 21.74 11.00
CA SER A 192 0.00 22.35 9.72
C SER A 192 0.80 23.64 9.91
N THR A 193 1.41 24.10 8.81
CA THR A 193 2.00 25.44 8.69
C THR A 193 0.99 26.56 8.89
N ASP A 194 -0.32 26.26 8.82
CA ASP A 194 -1.41 27.19 9.14
C ASP A 194 -1.54 27.53 10.65
N SER A 195 -0.66 26.97 11.50
CA SER A 195 -0.63 27.15 12.95
C SER A 195 -1.86 26.57 13.68
N THR A 196 -2.59 25.63 13.07
CA THR A 196 -3.72 24.92 13.69
C THR A 196 -3.44 23.44 13.91
N ILE A 197 -4.18 22.86 14.84
CA ILE A 197 -4.21 21.42 15.15
C ILE A 197 -5.60 20.91 14.84
N GLY A 198 -5.72 19.98 13.88
CA GLY A 198 -6.96 19.24 13.63
C GLY A 198 -7.02 17.99 14.50
N ILE A 199 -8.19 17.71 15.08
CA ILE A 199 -8.46 16.50 15.87
C ILE A 199 -9.49 15.68 15.11
N TRP A 200 -9.13 14.49 14.70
CA TRP A 200 -9.91 13.69 13.76
C TRP A 200 -10.28 12.36 14.39
N ASP A 201 -11.51 11.95 14.19
CA ASP A 201 -11.94 10.60 14.51
C ASP A 201 -11.17 9.60 13.65
N ALA A 202 -10.50 8.64 14.29
CA ALA A 202 -9.61 7.72 13.57
C ALA A 202 -10.38 6.64 12.79
N ALA A 203 -11.63 6.35 13.14
CA ALA A 203 -12.44 5.35 12.44
C ALA A 203 -13.09 5.95 11.19
N THR A 204 -13.55 7.19 11.27
CA THR A 204 -14.38 7.82 10.23
C THR A 204 -13.66 8.90 9.43
N GLY A 205 -12.52 9.40 9.93
CA GLY A 205 -11.81 10.54 9.33
C GLY A 205 -12.52 11.88 9.52
N ILE A 206 -13.57 11.94 10.34
CA ILE A 206 -14.35 13.15 10.57
C ILE A 206 -13.63 14.07 11.56
N LEU A 207 -13.60 15.37 11.26
CA LEU A 207 -13.07 16.39 12.18
C LEU A 207 -13.92 16.45 13.45
N ARG A 208 -13.33 16.14 14.61
CA ARG A 208 -13.95 16.30 15.94
C ARG A 208 -13.86 17.75 16.40
N SER A 209 -12.68 18.35 16.29
CA SER A 209 -12.44 19.73 16.72
C SER A 209 -11.14 20.26 16.13
N ARG A 210 -10.95 21.59 16.21
CA ARG A 210 -9.73 22.27 15.79
C ARG A 210 -9.24 23.20 16.90
N ILE A 211 -7.95 23.18 17.17
CA ILE A 211 -7.28 24.07 18.13
C ILE A 211 -6.37 25.04 17.37
N GLY A 212 -6.43 26.33 17.70
CA GLY A 212 -5.66 27.39 17.06
C GLY A 212 -6.54 28.41 16.31
N PRO A 213 -5.94 29.34 15.55
CA PRO A 213 -4.50 29.42 15.24
C PRO A 213 -3.64 29.76 16.47
N LEU A 214 -2.50 29.09 16.58
CA LEU A 214 -1.49 29.35 17.60
C LEU A 214 -0.50 30.43 17.12
N ASP A 215 0.28 30.97 18.05
CA ASP A 215 1.18 32.12 17.82
C ASP A 215 2.32 31.86 16.80
N ALA A 216 2.53 30.61 16.37
CA ALA A 216 3.51 30.23 15.36
C ALA A 216 3.22 28.84 14.79
N ALA A 217 3.86 28.51 13.66
CA ALA A 217 3.77 27.20 13.03
C ALA A 217 4.17 26.06 13.98
N ILE A 218 3.45 24.95 13.92
CA ILE A 218 3.59 23.84 14.86
C ILE A 218 4.52 22.78 14.26
N ASN A 219 5.59 22.48 14.99
CA ASN A 219 6.72 21.68 14.53
C ASN A 219 6.84 20.32 15.23
N GLY A 220 6.29 20.19 16.42
CA GLY A 220 6.15 18.94 17.15
C GLY A 220 4.77 18.86 17.78
N VAL A 221 4.20 17.66 17.81
CA VAL A 221 2.97 17.38 18.54
C VAL A 221 3.10 16.03 19.23
N ALA A 222 2.60 15.92 20.45
CA ALA A 222 2.54 14.66 21.19
C ALA A 222 1.23 14.59 21.97
N ILE A 223 0.63 13.40 22.03
CA ILE A 223 -0.58 13.13 22.81
C ILE A 223 -0.14 12.50 24.13
N HIS A 224 -0.65 13.02 25.23
CA HIS A 224 -0.43 12.41 26.55
C HIS A 224 -1.11 11.03 26.57
N PRO A 225 -0.50 9.96 27.14
CA PRO A 225 -1.07 8.60 27.13
C PRO A 225 -2.49 8.48 27.69
N GLY A 226 -2.86 9.37 28.61
CA GLY A 226 -4.24 9.50 29.13
C GLY A 226 -5.25 10.17 28.17
N ASN A 227 -4.86 10.49 26.93
CA ASN A 227 -5.70 11.03 25.84
C ASN A 227 -6.52 12.30 26.15
N ALA A 228 -6.21 13.02 27.23
CA ALA A 228 -6.91 14.25 27.62
C ALA A 228 -6.17 15.53 27.24
N THR A 229 -4.86 15.44 27.03
CA THR A 229 -3.95 16.58 26.90
C THR A 229 -2.95 16.36 25.77
N ILE A 230 -2.54 17.43 25.10
CA ILE A 230 -1.52 17.41 24.05
C ILE A 230 -0.40 18.39 24.38
N ALA A 231 0.80 18.10 23.89
CA ALA A 231 1.91 19.04 23.84
C ALA A 231 2.13 19.48 22.39
N ALA A 232 2.28 20.78 22.16
CA ALA A 232 2.57 21.37 20.87
C ALA A 232 3.85 22.21 20.96
N GLY A 233 4.87 21.84 20.18
CA GLY A 233 6.12 22.59 20.05
C GLY A 233 6.04 23.53 18.84
N LEU A 234 6.21 24.83 19.08
CA LEU A 234 6.07 25.88 18.08
C LEU A 234 7.43 26.29 17.48
N ALA A 235 7.39 26.90 16.29
CA ALA A 235 8.57 27.41 15.59
C ALA A 235 9.33 28.49 16.36
N ASN A 236 8.63 29.27 17.19
CA ASN A 236 9.21 30.32 18.02
C ASN A 236 9.89 29.79 19.32
N GLY A 237 9.86 28.47 19.56
CA GLY A 237 10.43 27.84 20.74
C GLY A 237 9.52 27.77 21.96
N THR A 238 8.24 28.11 21.80
CA THR A 238 7.22 27.86 22.81
C THR A 238 6.77 26.40 22.75
N VAL A 239 6.58 25.78 23.90
CA VAL A 239 5.92 24.49 24.06
C VAL A 239 4.64 24.72 24.86
N LEU A 240 3.50 24.41 24.27
CA LEU A 240 2.19 24.52 24.89
C LEU A 240 1.67 23.15 25.28
N VAL A 241 1.07 23.06 26.46
CA VAL A 241 0.31 21.89 26.91
C VAL A 241 -1.16 22.29 26.91
N LEU A 242 -1.97 21.67 26.06
CA LEU A 242 -3.35 22.07 25.79
C LEU A 242 -4.31 20.93 26.13
N GLY A 243 -5.48 21.26 26.67
CA GLY A 243 -6.57 20.29 26.83
C GLY A 243 -7.21 19.97 25.49
N ILE A 244 -7.42 18.68 25.18
CA ILE A 244 -7.99 18.25 23.88
C ILE A 244 -9.45 18.69 23.72
N ALA A 245 -10.25 18.53 24.78
CA ALA A 245 -11.67 18.84 24.74
C ALA A 245 -11.96 20.36 24.79
N SER A 246 -11.15 21.11 25.55
CA SER A 246 -11.36 22.53 25.80
C SER A 246 -10.54 23.46 24.91
N GLY A 247 -9.46 22.96 24.32
CA GLY A 247 -8.44 23.79 23.63
C GLY A 247 -7.68 24.73 24.57
N THR A 248 -7.92 24.65 25.89
CA THR A 248 -7.36 25.61 26.85
C THR A 248 -5.91 25.30 27.17
N GLU A 249 -5.12 26.36 27.30
CA GLU A 249 -3.73 26.26 27.76
C GLU A 249 -3.68 25.81 29.22
N GLN A 250 -3.06 24.66 29.44
CA GLN A 250 -2.82 24.10 30.76
C GLN A 250 -1.43 24.46 31.27
N ALA A 251 -0.43 24.48 30.39
CA ALA A 251 0.93 24.91 30.72
C ALA A 251 1.65 25.46 29.49
N ARG A 252 2.68 26.29 29.74
CA ARG A 252 3.55 26.86 28.72
C ARG A 252 4.99 26.82 29.19
N PHE A 253 5.86 26.40 28.29
CA PHE A 253 7.30 26.40 28.46
C PHE A 253 7.95 27.12 27.29
N THR A 254 9.12 27.70 27.50
CA THR A 254 9.86 28.42 26.48
C THR A 254 11.29 27.93 26.43
N GLY A 255 11.78 27.66 25.22
CA GLY A 255 13.17 27.39 24.93
C GLY A 255 13.65 28.26 23.76
N ARG A 256 14.76 27.87 23.13
CA ARG A 256 15.39 28.68 22.07
C ARG A 256 15.20 28.05 20.70
N GLY A 257 14.47 28.77 19.84
CA GLY A 257 14.19 28.33 18.46
C GLY A 257 13.23 27.13 18.42
N ARG A 258 12.99 26.61 17.21
CA ARG A 258 12.01 25.54 16.93
C ARG A 258 11.99 24.44 18.00
N ALA A 259 10.80 24.11 18.51
CA ALA A 259 10.59 23.04 19.47
C ALA A 259 9.97 21.77 18.85
N VAL A 260 10.43 20.60 19.29
CA VAL A 260 9.84 19.28 19.05
C VAL A 260 9.57 18.62 20.41
N VAL A 261 8.53 17.80 20.53
CA VAL A 261 8.03 17.34 21.84
C VAL A 261 7.71 15.85 21.85
N ALA A 262 7.83 15.22 23.02
CA ALA A 262 7.39 13.84 23.27
C ALA A 262 6.99 13.64 24.74
N PHE A 263 5.90 12.93 24.97
CA PHE A 263 5.61 12.36 26.29
C PHE A 263 6.30 11.01 26.45
N ASN A 264 6.68 10.68 27.67
CA ASN A 264 7.07 9.31 27.99
C ASN A 264 5.82 8.41 28.09
N SER A 265 6.01 7.10 28.06
CA SER A 265 4.91 6.12 27.99
C SER A 265 4.04 6.10 29.24
N SER A 266 4.59 6.40 30.42
CA SER A 266 3.77 6.62 31.63
C SER A 266 3.03 7.96 31.66
N GLY A 267 3.35 8.89 30.76
CA GLY A 267 2.82 10.25 30.75
C GLY A 267 3.37 11.15 31.87
N ALA A 268 4.22 10.64 32.75
CA ALA A 268 4.79 11.40 33.87
C ALA A 268 5.78 12.50 33.45
N ARG A 269 6.33 12.43 32.23
CA ARG A 269 7.34 13.35 31.71
C ARG A 269 7.02 13.83 30.30
N LEU A 270 7.40 15.08 30.04
CA LEU A 270 7.41 15.73 28.74
C LEU A 270 8.84 16.14 28.42
N ALA A 271 9.38 15.70 27.29
CA ALA A 271 10.61 16.22 26.72
C ALA A 271 10.28 17.23 25.61
N ALA A 272 11.04 18.32 25.54
CA ALA A 272 11.10 19.17 24.36
C ALA A 272 12.53 19.37 23.90
N GLY A 273 12.80 19.00 22.65
CA GLY A 273 14.05 19.28 21.95
C GLY A 273 13.95 20.61 21.20
N PHE A 274 15.03 21.39 21.23
CA PHE A 274 15.10 22.71 20.62
C PHE A 274 16.15 22.81 19.51
N ALA A 275 16.05 23.87 18.72
CA ALA A 275 16.97 24.14 17.62
C ALA A 275 18.41 24.45 18.08
N ASP A 276 18.60 24.82 19.34
CA ASP A 276 19.90 25.04 19.96
C ASP A 276 20.59 23.75 20.43
N GLY A 277 19.97 22.59 20.19
CA GLY A 277 20.51 21.28 20.55
C GLY A 277 20.21 20.82 21.97
N LYS A 278 19.42 21.58 22.73
CA LYS A 278 19.04 21.21 24.08
C LYS A 278 17.73 20.43 24.10
N VAL A 279 17.65 19.43 24.95
CA VAL A 279 16.39 18.84 25.40
C VAL A 279 16.12 19.30 26.81
N LEU A 280 14.96 19.88 27.03
CA LEU A 280 14.43 20.18 28.35
C LEU A 280 13.39 19.12 28.69
N GLU A 281 13.45 18.57 29.90
CA GLU A 281 12.43 17.66 30.41
C GLU A 281 11.65 18.32 31.55
N TRP A 282 10.35 18.06 31.61
CA TRP A 282 9.45 18.47 32.70
C TRP A 282 8.65 17.29 33.21
N ARG A 283 8.31 17.30 34.51
CA ARG A 283 7.24 16.43 35.00
C ARG A 283 5.89 17.01 34.63
N THR A 284 4.97 16.17 34.20
CA THR A 284 3.62 16.59 33.79
C THR A 284 2.71 16.91 34.98
N ASP A 285 2.89 16.20 36.10
CA ASP A 285 2.16 16.40 37.35
C ASP A 285 2.52 17.73 38.04
N THR A 286 3.82 17.99 38.23
CA THR A 286 4.31 19.16 38.96
C THR A 286 4.67 20.32 38.05
N ARG A 287 4.73 20.12 36.74
CA ARG A 287 5.16 21.11 35.72
C ARG A 287 6.54 21.69 35.99
N ARG A 288 7.38 20.95 36.71
CA ARG A 288 8.73 21.38 37.09
C ARG A 288 9.75 20.77 36.13
N PRO A 289 10.77 21.54 35.74
CA PRO A 289 11.87 20.99 34.94
C PRO A 289 12.60 19.91 35.75
N THR A 290 12.85 18.77 35.13
CA THR A 290 13.60 17.64 35.73
C THR A 290 15.06 17.63 35.32
N GLY A 291 15.38 18.22 34.18
CA GLY A 291 16.76 18.32 33.72
C GLY A 291 16.87 18.91 32.32
N THR A 292 18.10 19.26 31.97
CA THR A 292 18.49 19.70 30.64
C THR A 292 19.55 18.74 30.11
N ILE A 293 19.36 18.29 28.87
CA ILE A 293 20.31 17.45 28.15
C ILE A 293 20.87 18.26 26.99
N ASP A 294 22.19 18.34 26.89
CA ASP A 294 22.86 18.93 25.73
C ASP A 294 23.08 17.83 24.68
N ALA A 295 22.16 17.75 23.72
CA ALA A 295 22.19 16.74 22.68
C ALA A 295 23.03 17.16 21.47
N GLY A 296 23.19 18.46 21.24
CA GLY A 296 23.96 19.03 20.13
C GLY A 296 23.32 18.86 18.75
N GLY A 297 23.58 19.81 17.85
CA GLY A 297 22.92 19.91 16.55
C GLY A 297 21.47 20.40 16.67
N LYS A 298 20.83 20.78 15.57
CA LYS A 298 19.44 21.28 15.62
C LYS A 298 18.49 20.10 15.71
N LEU A 299 17.73 19.99 16.80
CA LEU A 299 16.89 18.80 17.02
C LEU A 299 15.65 18.79 16.12
N GLU A 300 15.43 17.65 15.45
CA GLU A 300 14.28 17.41 14.58
C GLU A 300 13.29 16.40 15.18
N ARG A 301 13.77 15.53 16.08
CA ARG A 301 12.96 14.50 16.76
C ARG A 301 13.45 14.27 18.18
N VAL A 302 12.50 14.00 19.06
CA VAL A 302 12.70 13.42 20.39
C VAL A 302 11.64 12.34 20.61
N ALA A 303 12.00 11.22 21.21
CA ALA A 303 11.07 10.13 21.52
C ALA A 303 11.56 9.36 22.75
N TYR A 304 10.63 8.88 23.58
CA TYR A 304 10.93 7.96 24.67
C TYR A 304 10.76 6.51 24.22
N ALA A 305 11.54 5.60 24.81
CA ALA A 305 11.30 4.17 24.71
C ALA A 305 10.14 3.77 25.63
N GLU A 306 9.42 2.69 25.28
CA GLU A 306 8.24 2.20 26.01
C GLU A 306 8.50 1.91 27.50
N ASN A 307 9.72 1.52 27.83
CA ASN A 307 10.12 1.23 29.21
C ASN A 307 10.48 2.47 30.03
N ASP A 308 10.32 3.67 29.47
CA ASP A 308 10.66 4.98 30.04
C ASP A 308 12.11 5.18 30.48
N ARG A 309 13.00 4.19 30.25
CA ARG A 309 14.41 4.23 30.68
C ARG A 309 15.32 4.91 29.68
N LEU A 310 14.89 4.96 28.42
CA LEU A 310 15.68 5.49 27.32
C LEU A 310 14.92 6.58 26.58
N MET A 311 15.67 7.57 26.10
CA MET A 311 15.19 8.60 25.19
C MET A 311 16.12 8.68 23.99
N VAL A 312 15.55 8.87 22.81
CA VAL A 312 16.28 9.05 21.55
C VAL A 312 16.06 10.46 21.04
N THR A 313 17.14 11.09 20.57
CA THR A 313 17.09 12.39 19.89
C THR A 313 17.70 12.27 18.50
N ARG A 314 17.11 12.96 17.51
CA ARG A 314 17.69 13.10 16.15
C ARG A 314 17.96 14.57 15.84
N ASP A 315 19.14 14.87 15.32
CA ASP A 315 19.48 16.20 14.80
C ASP A 315 19.32 16.31 13.27
N ASP A 316 19.42 17.53 12.76
CA ASP A 316 19.35 17.92 11.35
C ASP A 316 20.48 17.35 10.48
N ALA A 317 21.58 16.93 11.11
CA ALA A 317 22.66 16.19 10.45
C ALA A 317 22.39 14.68 10.41
N GLY A 318 21.22 14.21 10.83
CA GLY A 318 20.85 12.80 10.84
C GLY A 318 21.47 11.99 11.99
N ARG A 319 22.10 12.61 12.98
CA ARG A 319 22.70 11.87 14.11
C ARG A 319 21.63 11.50 15.13
N LEU A 320 21.59 10.22 15.47
CA LEU A 320 20.76 9.66 16.51
C LEU A 320 21.58 9.52 17.79
N ARG A 321 21.04 9.99 18.91
CA ARG A 321 21.68 9.84 20.23
C ARG A 321 20.70 9.21 21.20
N LEU A 322 21.22 8.26 21.97
CA LEU A 322 20.46 7.56 23.00
C LEU A 322 20.86 8.09 24.38
N TRP A 323 19.88 8.30 25.24
CA TRP A 323 20.03 8.89 26.56
C TRP A 323 19.37 7.99 27.60
N ASP A 324 20.03 7.80 28.73
CA ASP A 324 19.41 7.21 29.91
C ASP A 324 18.63 8.31 30.64
N THR A 325 17.32 8.13 30.77
CA THR A 325 16.38 9.14 31.30
C THR A 325 16.49 9.32 32.82
N ARG A 326 17.16 8.41 33.52
CA ARG A 326 17.37 8.49 34.97
C ARG A 326 18.61 9.32 35.30
N THR A 327 19.64 9.19 34.47
CA THR A 327 20.94 9.81 34.69
C THR A 327 21.20 11.01 33.78
N ASN A 328 20.37 11.22 32.76
CA ASN A 328 20.55 12.21 31.69
C ASN A 328 21.91 12.10 31.00
N ARG A 329 22.51 10.91 31.04
CA ARG A 329 23.78 10.61 30.38
C ARG A 329 23.54 9.99 29.02
N ARG A 330 24.38 10.40 28.07
CA ARG A 330 24.43 9.80 26.74
C ARG A 330 24.91 8.36 26.87
N VAL A 331 24.14 7.43 26.34
CA VAL A 331 24.45 5.99 26.32
C VAL A 331 25.29 5.69 25.07
N THR A 332 24.84 6.12 23.89
CA THR A 332 25.58 5.92 22.63
C THR A 332 25.21 6.97 21.58
N ASN A 333 26.02 7.05 20.51
CA ASN A 333 25.80 7.89 19.34
C ASN A 333 25.78 7.01 18.09
N VAL A 334 24.76 7.16 17.28
CA VAL A 334 24.60 6.46 16.01
C VAL A 334 24.52 7.52 14.91
N SER A 335 25.57 7.65 14.13
CA SER A 335 25.61 8.58 13.01
C SER A 335 24.99 7.92 11.77
N SER A 336 23.85 8.44 11.32
CA SER A 336 23.40 8.23 9.94
C SER A 336 23.89 9.41 9.11
N HIS A 337 24.67 9.16 8.05
CA HIS A 337 25.29 10.19 7.20
C HIS A 337 24.36 10.71 6.10
N GLU A 338 23.05 10.84 6.35
CA GLU A 338 22.07 11.23 5.31
C GLU A 338 21.06 12.27 5.82
N SER A 339 20.74 13.24 4.96
CA SER A 339 19.81 14.33 5.22
C SER A 339 18.35 13.85 5.29
N SER A 340 17.49 14.62 5.96
CA SER A 340 16.10 14.29 6.34
C SER A 340 15.09 14.08 5.19
N VAL A 341 15.55 13.84 3.96
CA VAL A 341 14.73 13.73 2.74
C VAL A 341 14.96 12.39 2.01
N SER A 342 15.07 11.27 2.75
CA SER A 342 15.05 9.94 2.14
C SER A 342 13.81 9.15 2.57
N ALA A 343 13.12 8.54 1.60
CA ALA A 343 11.93 7.70 1.79
C ALA A 343 12.28 6.28 2.31
N ILE A 344 13.25 6.23 3.23
CA ILE A 344 13.86 5.00 3.71
C ILE A 344 13.59 4.89 5.21
N LEU A 345 12.82 3.88 5.59
CA LEU A 345 12.64 3.47 6.98
C LEU A 345 13.82 2.58 7.38
N ARG A 346 14.53 2.90 8.47
CA ARG A 346 15.63 2.08 8.98
C ARG A 346 15.33 1.58 10.38
N GLU A 347 15.55 0.30 10.60
CA GLU A 347 15.43 -0.35 11.90
C GLU A 347 16.83 -0.56 12.50
N TRP A 348 17.01 -0.12 13.74
CA TRP A 348 18.29 -0.18 14.45
C TRP A 348 18.15 -1.13 15.64
N THR A 349 18.97 -2.17 15.69
CA THR A 349 19.09 -3.02 16.88
C THR A 349 20.26 -2.53 17.73
N LEU A 350 20.03 -2.28 19.03
CA LEU A 350 21.02 -1.76 19.99
C LEU A 350 22.33 -2.58 20.11
N ALA A 351 22.39 -3.76 19.50
CA ALA A 351 23.55 -4.66 19.50
C ALA A 351 24.47 -4.53 18.26
N THR A 352 24.05 -3.81 17.21
CA THR A 352 24.79 -3.74 15.94
C THR A 352 24.75 -2.33 15.36
N ASP A 353 25.92 -1.74 15.07
CA ASP A 353 26.07 -0.42 14.42
C ASP A 353 25.59 -0.37 12.96
N ASN A 354 25.00 -1.45 12.43
CA ASN A 354 24.49 -1.53 11.07
C ASN A 354 22.95 -1.55 11.06
N PRO A 355 22.29 -0.59 10.39
CA PRO A 355 20.84 -0.56 10.27
C PRO A 355 20.34 -1.56 9.22
N LEU A 356 19.20 -2.20 9.52
CA LEU A 356 18.38 -2.85 8.50
C LEU A 356 17.63 -1.76 7.71
N THR A 357 17.67 -1.83 6.39
CA THR A 357 17.14 -0.80 5.49
C THR A 357 15.85 -1.30 4.84
N ARG A 358 14.74 -0.56 4.96
CA ARG A 358 13.49 -0.80 4.23
C ARG A 358 13.08 0.45 3.46
N THR A 359 12.89 0.34 2.16
CA THR A 359 12.40 1.41 1.27
C THR A 359 10.88 1.50 1.32
N ALA A 360 10.35 2.71 1.46
CA ALA A 360 8.93 3.00 1.48
C ALA A 360 8.57 4.03 0.39
N GLY A 361 8.54 3.60 -0.88
CA GLY A 361 7.90 4.30 -2.00
C GLY A 361 8.44 5.69 -2.41
N ASP A 362 8.11 6.12 -3.62
CA ASP A 362 8.81 7.20 -4.35
C ASP A 362 8.19 8.62 -4.24
N ALA A 363 7.46 8.96 -3.17
CA ALA A 363 6.90 10.31 -2.97
C ALA A 363 7.34 10.96 -1.64
N PRO A 364 7.69 12.27 -1.61
CA PRO A 364 8.21 12.92 -0.41
C PRO A 364 7.08 13.18 0.61
N ALA A 365 6.96 12.29 1.59
CA ALA A 365 6.07 12.46 2.75
C ALA A 365 6.58 13.57 3.68
N THR A 366 5.70 14.48 4.12
CA THR A 366 6.07 15.58 5.04
C THR A 366 5.87 15.21 6.52
N ALA A 367 5.00 14.22 6.78
CA ALA A 367 4.74 13.66 8.10
C ALA A 367 4.23 12.22 8.01
N SER A 368 4.51 11.38 9.03
CA SER A 368 3.93 10.04 9.15
C SER A 368 3.70 9.67 10.62
N ALA A 369 2.69 8.83 10.88
CA ALA A 369 2.38 8.27 12.20
C ALA A 369 1.68 6.92 12.07
N VAL A 370 1.83 6.07 13.09
CA VAL A 370 1.22 4.73 13.15
C VAL A 370 0.27 4.68 14.35
N ASP A 371 -0.93 4.14 14.14
CA ASP A 371 -1.89 3.82 15.20
C ASP A 371 -1.40 2.56 15.94
N PRO A 372 -1.11 2.66 17.25
CA PRO A 372 -0.55 1.55 18.03
C PRO A 372 -1.56 0.43 18.33
N VAL A 373 -2.87 0.66 18.15
CA VAL A 373 -3.94 -0.28 18.51
C VAL A 373 -4.60 -0.88 17.28
N ARG A 374 -4.90 -0.06 16.27
CA ARG A 374 -5.67 -0.50 15.09
C ARG A 374 -4.81 -0.84 13.89
N GLY A 375 -3.48 -0.64 14.01
CA GLY A 375 -2.57 -0.80 12.88
C GLY A 375 -3.04 0.06 11.72
N LEU A 376 -3.05 1.38 11.89
CA LEU A 376 -3.31 2.35 10.81
C LEU A 376 -2.00 3.09 10.52
N LEU A 377 -1.71 3.36 9.25
CA LEU A 377 -0.64 4.27 8.85
C LEU A 377 -1.27 5.57 8.36
N ALA A 378 -0.84 6.71 8.88
CA ALA A 378 -1.21 8.02 8.35
C ALA A 378 0.01 8.70 7.75
N VAL A 379 -0.13 9.27 6.55
CA VAL A 379 0.91 10.05 5.87
C VAL A 379 0.32 11.39 5.44
N GLY A 380 1.04 12.46 5.78
CA GLY A 380 0.71 13.83 5.43
C GLY A 380 1.52 14.32 4.23
N SER A 381 0.90 15.15 3.41
CA SER A 381 1.48 15.73 2.20
C SER A 381 1.64 17.26 2.28
N ALA A 382 2.48 17.79 1.39
CA ALA A 382 2.79 19.22 1.30
C ALA A 382 1.59 20.08 0.86
N ASP A 383 0.58 19.48 0.22
CA ASP A 383 -0.68 20.12 -0.19
C ASP A 383 -1.72 20.21 0.93
N GLY A 384 -1.40 19.76 2.15
CA GLY A 384 -2.33 19.78 3.28
C GLY A 384 -3.26 18.56 3.38
N GLY A 385 -3.09 17.59 2.47
CA GLY A 385 -3.77 16.31 2.51
C GLY A 385 -3.23 15.37 3.59
N VAL A 386 -4.12 14.59 4.20
CA VAL A 386 -3.76 13.42 5.01
C VAL A 386 -4.45 12.20 4.44
N ARG A 387 -3.66 11.16 4.19
CA ARG A 387 -4.16 9.84 3.79
C ARG A 387 -3.94 8.88 4.95
N VAL A 388 -4.98 8.12 5.27
CA VAL A 388 -4.96 7.09 6.31
C VAL A 388 -5.23 5.75 5.65
N TRP A 389 -4.32 4.82 5.87
CA TRP A 389 -4.43 3.42 5.48
C TRP A 389 -4.60 2.58 6.73
N PRO A 390 -5.24 1.42 6.64
CA PRO A 390 -4.88 0.35 7.54
C PRO A 390 -3.44 -0.05 7.20
N ARG A 391 -2.58 -0.15 8.22
CA ARG A 391 -1.26 -0.79 8.16
C ARG A 391 -1.39 -2.15 7.49
N ASP A 392 -2.51 -2.82 7.76
CA ASP A 392 -2.97 -4.05 7.14
C ASP A 392 -4.21 -3.73 6.28
N ALA A 393 -4.07 -3.00 5.17
CA ALA A 393 -5.08 -3.11 4.12
C ALA A 393 -5.24 -4.61 3.84
N ASP A 394 -6.47 -5.14 3.87
CA ASP A 394 -6.88 -6.56 3.91
C ASP A 394 -6.22 -7.54 2.91
N ASP A 395 -5.18 -7.12 2.20
CA ASP A 395 -4.35 -7.96 1.35
C ASP A 395 -2.85 -7.90 1.73
N VAL A 396 -2.49 -7.48 2.95
CA VAL A 396 -1.10 -7.50 3.42
C VAL A 396 -1.00 -8.47 4.60
N PRO A 397 -0.10 -9.46 4.55
CA PRO A 397 0.08 -10.33 5.70
C PRO A 397 0.52 -9.49 6.90
N VAL A 398 -0.07 -9.75 8.05
CA VAL A 398 0.32 -9.12 9.32
C VAL A 398 1.81 -9.32 9.58
N PHE A 399 2.35 -10.43 9.05
CA PHE A 399 3.76 -10.75 9.16
C PHE A 399 4.29 -11.41 7.89
N ARG A 400 5.39 -10.89 7.32
CA ARG A 400 6.16 -11.53 6.24
C ARG A 400 7.53 -11.92 6.75
N VAL A 401 7.84 -13.20 6.63
CA VAL A 401 9.19 -13.75 6.72
C VAL A 401 9.70 -13.96 5.31
N ALA A 402 10.77 -13.29 4.92
CA ALA A 402 11.43 -13.53 3.65
C ALA A 402 12.94 -13.61 3.86
N ASP A 403 13.58 -14.44 3.04
CA ASP A 403 15.04 -14.58 3.01
C ASP A 403 15.63 -13.61 1.99
N ASP A 404 16.69 -12.89 2.37
CA ASP A 404 17.33 -11.85 1.53
C ASP A 404 18.21 -12.44 0.41
N THR A 405 18.32 -13.78 0.33
CA THR A 405 19.08 -14.47 -0.72
C THR A 405 18.34 -14.50 -2.06
N GLN A 406 19.05 -14.27 -3.16
CA GLN A 406 18.48 -14.23 -4.52
C GLN A 406 19.02 -15.37 -5.40
N PRO A 407 18.17 -16.24 -5.99
CA PRO A 407 16.75 -16.43 -5.68
C PRO A 407 16.55 -17.13 -4.32
N PRO A 408 15.46 -16.81 -3.59
CA PRO A 408 15.18 -17.41 -2.29
C PRO A 408 14.72 -18.88 -2.44
N PRO A 409 15.11 -19.77 -1.50
CA PRO A 409 14.70 -21.17 -1.50
C PRO A 409 13.21 -21.28 -1.15
N ALA A 410 12.48 -22.19 -1.79
CA ALA A 410 11.04 -22.36 -1.56
C ALA A 410 10.72 -22.68 -0.09
N ALA A 411 9.72 -22.01 0.49
CA ALA A 411 9.17 -22.33 1.80
C ALA A 411 8.13 -23.45 1.65
N ASN A 412 8.49 -24.67 2.05
CA ASN A 412 7.68 -25.87 1.86
C ASN A 412 6.52 -25.96 2.85
N ASP A 413 6.74 -25.52 4.08
CA ASP A 413 5.75 -25.60 5.15
C ASP A 413 6.08 -24.62 6.27
N ALA A 414 5.06 -24.15 6.99
CA ALA A 414 5.24 -23.23 8.11
C ALA A 414 4.12 -23.38 9.13
N CYS A 415 4.46 -23.33 10.42
CA CYS A 415 3.53 -23.53 11.53
C CYS A 415 3.80 -22.57 12.68
N VAL A 416 2.76 -22.22 13.44
CA VAL A 416 2.86 -21.34 14.62
C VAL A 416 2.87 -22.18 15.88
N SER A 417 3.64 -21.75 16.88
CA SER A 417 3.64 -22.39 18.19
C SER A 417 2.25 -22.30 18.86
N PRO A 418 1.91 -23.24 19.77
CA PRO A 418 0.60 -23.27 20.43
C PRO A 418 0.27 -22.04 21.27
N ASP A 419 1.28 -21.25 21.66
CA ASP A 419 1.13 -19.98 22.38
C ASP A 419 1.10 -18.76 21.45
N GLY A 420 1.19 -18.95 20.13
CA GLY A 420 1.21 -17.87 19.14
C GLY A 420 2.52 -17.07 19.08
N SER A 421 3.54 -17.42 19.87
CA SER A 421 4.73 -16.58 20.04
C SER A 421 5.82 -16.81 18.98
N LEU A 422 5.87 -18.00 18.39
CA LEU A 422 6.90 -18.43 17.45
C LEU A 422 6.29 -18.89 16.13
N LEU A 423 6.96 -18.57 15.03
CA LEU A 423 6.70 -19.12 13.70
C LEU A 423 7.91 -19.97 13.28
N ALA A 424 7.68 -21.21 12.88
CA ALA A 424 8.69 -22.06 12.26
C ALA A 424 8.41 -22.19 10.76
N CYS A 425 9.47 -22.19 9.95
CA CYS A 425 9.36 -22.39 8.50
C CYS A 425 10.44 -23.38 8.03
N ALA A 426 10.00 -24.39 7.29
CA ALA A 426 10.86 -25.28 6.51
C ALA A 426 11.00 -24.74 5.09
N ALA A 427 12.23 -24.44 4.68
CA ALA A 427 12.55 -24.05 3.31
C ALA A 427 13.41 -25.11 2.62
N ASP A 428 13.63 -24.99 1.30
CA ASP A 428 14.57 -25.82 0.52
C ASP A 428 16.04 -25.52 0.87
N ARG A 429 16.37 -25.61 2.17
CA ARG A 429 17.71 -25.53 2.77
C ARG A 429 17.82 -26.47 3.95
N ARG A 430 19.05 -26.81 4.33
CA ARG A 430 19.34 -27.66 5.51
C ARG A 430 19.23 -26.91 6.85
N GLU A 431 18.22 -26.05 6.95
CA GLU A 431 17.96 -25.21 8.11
C GLU A 431 16.45 -25.03 8.28
N ILE A 432 16.01 -24.98 9.55
CA ILE A 432 14.66 -24.52 9.91
C ILE A 432 14.79 -23.12 10.46
N GLY A 433 14.09 -22.18 9.85
CA GLY A 433 14.04 -20.83 10.41
C GLY A 433 13.02 -20.74 11.54
N LEU A 434 13.32 -19.92 12.53
CA LEU A 434 12.44 -19.62 13.65
C LEU A 434 12.35 -18.12 13.85
N TRP A 435 11.13 -17.60 13.94
CA TRP A 435 10.83 -16.19 14.10
C TRP A 435 9.96 -15.96 15.32
N ASN A 436 10.11 -14.79 15.93
CA ASN A 436 9.17 -14.31 16.92
C ASN A 436 8.00 -13.61 16.20
N VAL A 437 6.77 -14.03 16.47
CA VAL A 437 5.57 -13.55 15.76
C VAL A 437 5.29 -12.08 16.05
N ALA A 438 5.48 -11.63 17.30
CA ALA A 438 5.16 -10.26 17.71
C ALA A 438 6.10 -9.20 17.13
N THR A 439 7.40 -9.50 17.09
CA THR A 439 8.44 -8.57 16.63
C THR A 439 8.78 -8.76 15.16
N GLY A 440 8.53 -9.96 14.65
CA GLY A 440 8.91 -10.38 13.33
C GLY A 440 10.40 -10.68 13.13
N ALA A 441 11.20 -10.61 14.19
CA ALA A 441 12.62 -10.88 14.13
C ALA A 441 12.89 -12.39 13.94
N GLN A 442 13.84 -12.71 13.07
CA GLN A 442 14.40 -14.06 13.02
C GLN A 442 15.22 -14.29 14.29
N ILE A 443 14.81 -15.25 15.11
CA ILE A 443 15.46 -15.53 16.39
C ILE A 443 16.45 -16.70 16.32
N ALA A 444 16.29 -17.58 15.33
CA ALA A 444 17.22 -18.68 15.09
C ALA A 444 17.15 -19.20 13.64
N ARG A 445 18.26 -19.80 13.22
CA ARG A 445 18.35 -20.76 12.11
C ARG A 445 18.85 -22.06 12.71
N MET A 446 18.00 -23.07 12.74
CA MET A 446 18.30 -24.34 13.36
C MET A 446 18.79 -25.32 12.30
N GLU A 447 20.08 -25.61 12.33
CA GLU A 447 20.71 -26.50 11.36
C GLU A 447 20.15 -27.93 11.43
N THR A 448 19.82 -28.49 10.28
CA THR A 448 19.40 -29.89 10.17
C THR A 448 20.61 -30.83 10.11
N GLY A 449 21.81 -30.31 9.84
CA GLY A 449 23.06 -31.04 9.79
C GLY A 449 23.23 -31.84 8.50
N ARG A 450 23.44 -33.16 8.61
CA ARG A 450 23.55 -34.08 7.44
C ARG A 450 22.20 -34.51 6.87
N ALA A 451 21.10 -34.12 7.52
CA ALA A 451 19.75 -34.40 7.06
C ALA A 451 19.44 -33.66 5.76
N ASP A 452 18.47 -34.16 4.99
CA ASP A 452 18.14 -33.60 3.68
C ASP A 452 17.23 -32.35 3.83
N LEU A 453 16.71 -31.84 2.71
CA LEU A 453 15.82 -30.67 2.69
C LEU A 453 14.53 -30.95 3.49
N PRO A 454 14.14 -30.04 4.40
CA PRO A 454 12.96 -30.20 5.22
C PRO A 454 11.68 -29.99 4.39
N THR A 455 10.69 -30.83 4.65
CA THR A 455 9.42 -30.90 3.91
C THR A 455 8.23 -30.45 4.74
N ARG A 456 8.25 -30.70 6.06
CA ARG A 456 7.16 -30.43 7.01
C ARG A 456 7.69 -30.00 8.36
N VAL A 457 6.94 -29.16 9.07
CA VAL A 457 7.23 -28.74 10.44
C VAL A 457 5.98 -28.80 11.31
N ALA A 458 6.13 -29.22 12.57
CA ALA A 458 5.02 -29.27 13.52
C ALA A 458 5.52 -29.03 14.94
N PHE A 459 4.86 -28.14 15.68
CA PHE A 459 5.09 -28.01 17.12
C PHE A 459 4.34 -29.09 17.90
N SER A 460 4.92 -29.53 19.01
CA SER A 460 4.17 -30.26 20.05
C SER A 460 3.10 -29.34 20.64
N PRO A 461 1.93 -29.84 21.09
CA PRO A 461 0.85 -29.02 21.68
C PRO A 461 1.27 -28.18 22.89
N GLY A 462 2.28 -28.63 23.66
CA GLY A 462 2.85 -27.87 24.78
C GLY A 462 3.99 -26.92 24.40
N GLY A 463 4.33 -26.79 23.11
CA GLY A 463 5.42 -25.94 22.62
C GLY A 463 6.84 -26.42 22.96
N SER A 464 6.99 -27.51 23.72
CA SER A 464 8.30 -28.02 24.19
C SER A 464 9.22 -28.56 23.09
N HIS A 465 8.65 -29.02 21.98
CA HIS A 465 9.39 -29.59 20.87
C HIS A 465 8.88 -29.05 19.54
N LEU A 466 9.81 -28.86 18.61
CA LEU A 466 9.53 -28.64 17.19
C LEU A 466 10.06 -29.86 16.41
N PHE A 467 9.19 -30.48 15.65
CA PHE A 467 9.51 -31.59 14.76
C PHE A 467 9.67 -31.05 13.33
N ALA A 468 10.70 -31.52 12.63
CA ALA A 468 10.87 -31.28 11.21
C ALA A 468 11.12 -32.59 10.47
N ALA A 469 10.41 -32.81 9.38
CA ALA A 469 10.60 -33.96 8.51
C ALA A 469 11.41 -33.57 7.28
N ASP A 470 12.16 -34.50 6.68
CA ASP A 470 12.99 -34.24 5.50
C ASP A 470 12.70 -35.16 4.29
N ARG A 471 13.29 -34.80 3.14
CA ARG A 471 13.23 -35.60 1.89
C ARG A 471 14.02 -36.92 1.96
N GLY A 472 14.95 -37.03 2.90
CA GLY A 472 15.79 -38.22 3.13
C GLY A 472 15.12 -39.29 4.01
N GLY A 473 13.92 -39.04 4.53
CA GLY A 473 13.20 -39.98 5.39
C GLY A 473 13.47 -39.81 6.89
N ASN A 474 14.16 -38.74 7.28
CA ASN A 474 14.48 -38.45 8.68
C ASN A 474 13.43 -37.52 9.31
N VAL A 475 13.33 -37.65 10.62
CA VAL A 475 12.68 -36.67 11.49
C VAL A 475 13.70 -36.10 12.45
N LEU A 476 13.74 -34.78 12.51
CA LEU A 476 14.57 -34.00 13.40
C LEU A 476 13.70 -33.42 14.52
N VAL A 477 14.27 -33.38 15.72
CA VAL A 477 13.60 -32.83 16.90
C VAL A 477 14.43 -31.70 17.46
N PHE A 478 13.79 -30.56 17.68
CA PHE A 478 14.40 -29.34 18.16
C PHE A 478 13.75 -28.91 19.46
N ASP A 479 14.55 -28.28 20.32
CA ASP A 479 14.07 -27.46 21.42
C ASP A 479 13.92 -26.03 20.88
N PRO A 480 12.69 -25.51 20.75
CA PRO A 480 12.47 -24.19 20.17
C PRO A 480 12.90 -23.05 21.12
N VAL A 481 12.98 -23.31 22.43
CA VAL A 481 13.40 -22.32 23.43
C VAL A 481 14.92 -22.25 23.48
N ALA A 482 15.58 -23.40 23.59
CA ALA A 482 17.04 -23.51 23.56
C ALA A 482 17.63 -23.36 22.15
N ARG A 483 16.79 -23.33 21.11
CA ARG A 483 17.13 -23.08 19.69
C ARG A 483 18.18 -24.05 19.16
N ARG A 484 18.09 -25.31 19.55
CA ARG A 484 19.06 -26.33 19.16
C ARG A 484 18.38 -27.64 18.80
N ARG A 485 19.02 -28.38 17.90
CA ARG A 485 18.65 -29.75 17.60
C ARG A 485 18.93 -30.63 18.81
N LEU A 486 17.93 -31.38 19.23
CA LEU A 486 18.06 -32.40 20.28
C LEU A 486 18.55 -33.72 19.69
N LEU A 487 17.89 -34.19 18.64
CA LEU A 487 18.21 -35.46 17.97
C LEU A 487 17.66 -35.50 16.55
N ALA A 488 18.06 -36.53 15.81
CA ALA A 488 17.46 -36.91 14.54
C ALA A 488 17.40 -38.44 14.44
N PHE A 489 16.37 -38.98 13.80
CA PHE A 489 16.21 -40.42 13.57
C PHE A 489 15.63 -40.70 12.18
N ALA A 490 16.00 -41.85 11.61
CA ALA A 490 15.47 -42.32 10.33
C ALA A 490 14.07 -42.92 10.56
N ALA A 491 13.03 -42.23 10.10
CA ALA A 491 11.65 -42.67 10.26
C ALA A 491 11.21 -43.54 9.08
N HIS A 492 11.54 -43.12 7.86
CA HIS A 492 11.07 -43.70 6.60
C HIS A 492 12.23 -44.01 5.66
N SER A 493 12.01 -44.89 4.68
CA SER A 493 13.01 -45.21 3.64
C SER A 493 12.97 -44.25 2.44
N ALA A 494 12.00 -43.33 2.44
CA ALA A 494 11.81 -42.29 1.45
C ALA A 494 11.31 -41.00 2.14
N ALA A 495 11.13 -39.92 1.38
CA ALA A 495 10.71 -38.61 1.89
C ALA A 495 9.53 -38.70 2.87
N VAL A 496 9.64 -38.02 4.01
CA VAL A 496 8.52 -37.85 4.94
C VAL A 496 7.64 -36.72 4.43
N LEU A 497 6.39 -37.03 4.09
CA LEU A 497 5.44 -36.11 3.49
C LEU A 497 4.40 -35.59 4.48
N GLY A 498 4.10 -36.36 5.53
CA GLY A 498 3.18 -35.96 6.59
C GLY A 498 3.82 -36.06 7.97
N LEU A 499 3.52 -35.08 8.82
CA LEU A 499 4.03 -34.98 10.18
C LEU A 499 2.92 -34.36 11.05
N ALA A 500 2.54 -35.02 12.15
CA ALA A 500 1.59 -34.47 13.09
C ALA A 500 1.81 -35.02 14.51
N VAL A 501 1.50 -34.23 15.52
CA VAL A 501 1.53 -34.64 16.93
C VAL A 501 0.08 -34.71 17.43
N SER A 502 -0.26 -35.74 18.19
CA SER A 502 -1.60 -35.89 18.76
C SER A 502 -1.91 -34.73 19.72
N PRO A 503 -3.18 -34.34 19.91
CA PRO A 503 -3.56 -33.20 20.75
C PRO A 503 -3.12 -33.34 22.21
N ASP A 504 -3.08 -34.57 22.73
CA ASP A 504 -2.57 -34.89 24.07
C ASP A 504 -1.03 -34.89 24.17
N GLY A 505 -0.34 -34.67 23.05
CA GLY A 505 1.12 -34.65 22.94
C GLY A 505 1.78 -36.01 23.18
N SER A 506 1.04 -37.13 23.12
CA SER A 506 1.57 -38.46 23.46
C SER A 506 2.08 -39.25 22.26
N VAL A 507 1.61 -38.94 21.04
CA VAL A 507 1.97 -39.65 19.81
C VAL A 507 2.43 -38.69 18.73
N LEU A 508 3.59 -38.97 18.15
CA LEU A 508 4.05 -38.38 16.90
C LEU A 508 3.70 -39.33 15.75
N VAL A 509 3.18 -38.79 14.66
CA VAL A 509 2.84 -39.53 13.43
C VAL A 509 3.70 -39.04 12.29
N THR A 510 4.25 -39.98 11.54
CA THR A 510 5.03 -39.72 10.32
C THR A 510 4.44 -40.50 9.17
N ALA A 511 4.30 -39.86 8.02
CA ALA A 511 3.79 -40.45 6.79
C ALA A 511 4.83 -40.29 5.69
N GLY A 512 5.17 -41.39 5.02
CA GLY A 512 6.24 -41.44 4.03
C GLY A 512 5.74 -41.62 2.60
N ALA A 513 6.58 -41.20 1.65
CA ALA A 513 6.48 -41.59 0.24
C ALA A 513 6.70 -43.10 0.02
N ASP A 514 7.14 -43.82 1.05
CA ASP A 514 7.26 -45.29 1.08
C ASP A 514 5.91 -46.01 1.32
N SER A 515 4.80 -45.28 1.26
CA SER A 515 3.44 -45.80 1.49
C SER A 515 3.26 -46.45 2.87
N THR A 516 3.99 -45.96 3.86
CA THR A 516 3.82 -46.31 5.26
C THR A 516 3.45 -45.11 6.11
N LEU A 517 2.76 -45.37 7.21
CA LEU A 517 2.42 -44.39 8.23
C LEU A 517 2.84 -44.95 9.57
N LYS A 518 3.70 -44.25 10.31
CA LYS A 518 4.36 -44.74 11.53
C LYS A 518 4.00 -43.87 12.72
N PHE A 519 3.94 -44.51 13.88
CA PHE A 519 3.57 -43.92 15.16
C PHE A 519 4.73 -44.05 16.13
N TRP A 520 5.01 -42.96 16.84
CA TRP A 520 6.11 -42.85 17.78
C TRP A 520 5.55 -42.29 19.09
N ASP A 521 6.08 -42.76 20.22
CA ASP A 521 5.84 -42.08 21.49
C ASP A 521 6.49 -40.68 21.42
N ALA A 522 5.72 -39.62 21.60
CA ALA A 522 6.23 -38.26 21.39
C ALA A 522 7.25 -37.82 22.45
N LYS A 523 7.31 -38.48 23.61
CA LYS A 523 8.23 -38.11 24.72
C LYS A 523 9.61 -38.73 24.54
N ASN A 524 9.66 -40.01 24.20
CA ASN A 524 10.93 -40.75 24.07
C ASN A 524 11.26 -41.19 22.64
N LEU A 525 10.34 -40.95 21.69
CA LEU A 525 10.46 -41.25 20.27
C LEU A 525 10.67 -42.74 19.97
N ALA A 526 10.21 -43.59 20.89
CA ALA A 526 10.17 -45.02 20.66
C ALA A 526 9.07 -45.35 19.63
N PRO A 527 9.34 -46.24 18.66
CA PRO A 527 8.32 -46.68 17.72
C PRO A 527 7.20 -47.43 18.46
N ARG A 528 5.95 -47.02 18.23
CA ARG A 528 4.74 -47.64 18.80
C ARG A 528 4.06 -48.60 17.83
N GLY A 529 4.12 -48.32 16.53
CA GLY A 529 3.48 -49.13 15.51
C GLY A 529 3.52 -48.47 14.14
N GLU A 530 2.93 -49.14 13.16
CA GLU A 530 2.86 -48.64 11.80
C GLU A 530 1.74 -49.29 10.98
N PHE A 531 1.26 -48.55 10.00
CA PHE A 531 0.51 -49.05 8.87
C PHE A 531 1.44 -49.20 7.66
N ARG A 532 1.50 -50.41 7.12
CA ARG A 532 2.31 -50.74 5.93
C ARG A 532 1.42 -51.04 4.73
N LYS A 533 2.00 -50.92 3.53
CA LYS A 533 1.38 -51.26 2.25
C LYS A 533 0.06 -50.51 2.02
N LEU A 534 0.03 -49.23 2.38
CA LEU A 534 -1.11 -48.39 2.05
C LEU A 534 -1.23 -48.29 0.50
N PRO A 535 -2.45 -48.26 -0.07
CA PRO A 535 -2.64 -48.26 -1.52
C PRO A 535 -2.06 -47.04 -2.26
N GLY A 536 -1.70 -45.99 -1.51
CA GLY A 536 -0.99 -44.82 -2.01
C GLY A 536 -0.16 -44.19 -0.90
N ALA A 537 0.75 -43.30 -1.28
CA ALA A 537 1.51 -42.50 -0.32
C ALA A 537 0.58 -41.54 0.41
N VAL A 538 0.87 -41.28 1.69
CA VAL A 538 0.11 -40.32 2.49
C VAL A 538 0.84 -38.97 2.43
N SER A 539 0.23 -38.00 1.74
CA SER A 539 0.83 -36.71 1.38
C SER A 539 0.74 -35.64 2.49
N LYS A 540 -0.26 -35.78 3.37
CA LYS A 540 -0.51 -34.93 4.54
C LYS A 540 -1.29 -35.70 5.59
N VAL A 541 -1.06 -35.41 6.86
CA VAL A 541 -1.80 -35.97 8.00
C VAL A 541 -2.26 -34.86 8.94
N ALA A 542 -3.37 -35.05 9.62
CA ALA A 542 -3.90 -34.12 10.61
C ALA A 542 -4.67 -34.88 11.71
N PHE A 543 -4.57 -34.41 12.94
CA PHE A 543 -5.38 -34.91 14.06
C PHE A 543 -6.63 -34.05 14.25
N ALA A 544 -7.75 -34.71 14.56
CA ALA A 544 -8.89 -34.10 15.19
C ALA A 544 -8.63 -33.90 16.69
N PRO A 545 -9.36 -32.99 17.38
CA PRO A 545 -9.25 -32.79 18.82
C PRO A 545 -9.51 -34.06 19.65
N ASP A 546 -10.32 -34.99 19.14
CA ASP A 546 -10.63 -36.27 19.79
C ASP A 546 -9.52 -37.33 19.66
N GLY A 547 -8.44 -37.02 18.93
CA GLY A 547 -7.31 -37.93 18.68
C GLY A 547 -7.46 -38.80 17.43
N THR A 548 -8.54 -38.66 16.66
CA THR A 548 -8.70 -39.31 15.36
C THR A 548 -7.70 -38.74 14.36
N LEU A 549 -6.96 -39.61 13.68
CA LEU A 549 -6.01 -39.21 12.65
C LEU A 549 -6.67 -39.29 11.27
N ALA A 550 -6.53 -38.27 10.45
CA ALA A 550 -6.86 -38.34 9.02
C ALA A 550 -5.62 -38.18 8.15
N GLY A 551 -5.62 -38.83 6.99
CA GLY A 551 -4.54 -38.75 6.01
C GLY A 551 -5.03 -38.59 4.59
N ALA A 552 -4.46 -37.62 3.89
CA ALA A 552 -4.63 -37.42 2.46
C ALA A 552 -3.75 -38.40 1.69
N CYS A 553 -4.33 -39.18 0.80
CA CYS A 553 -3.61 -40.22 0.08
C CYS A 553 -3.53 -39.91 -1.43
N THR A 554 -2.44 -40.32 -2.06
CA THR A 554 -2.22 -40.11 -3.50
C THR A 554 -3.15 -40.94 -4.39
N ASP A 555 -3.86 -41.91 -3.83
CA ASP A 555 -4.88 -42.72 -4.51
C ASP A 555 -6.27 -42.05 -4.54
N GLY A 556 -6.35 -40.76 -4.17
CA GLY A 556 -7.61 -39.98 -4.22
C GLY A 556 -8.54 -40.25 -3.05
N VAL A 557 -8.03 -40.80 -1.96
CA VAL A 557 -8.83 -41.18 -0.79
C VAL A 557 -8.32 -40.45 0.44
N VAL A 558 -9.24 -40.03 1.31
CA VAL A 558 -8.91 -39.61 2.69
C VAL A 558 -9.23 -40.78 3.62
N ARG A 559 -8.29 -41.18 4.46
CA ARG A 559 -8.49 -42.29 5.41
C ARG A 559 -8.43 -41.75 6.83
N LEU A 560 -9.28 -42.29 7.70
CA LEU A 560 -9.31 -41.97 9.13
C LEU A 560 -8.92 -43.20 9.93
N TRP A 561 -8.08 -43.00 10.94
CA TRP A 561 -7.56 -44.05 11.80
C TRP A 561 -7.68 -43.69 13.27
N ASN A 562 -7.84 -44.72 14.09
CA ASN A 562 -7.59 -44.65 15.51
C ASN A 562 -6.14 -45.07 15.75
N VAL A 563 -5.31 -44.14 16.21
CA VAL A 563 -3.88 -44.40 16.43
C VAL A 563 -3.62 -45.27 17.66
N ALA A 564 -4.52 -45.22 18.66
CA ALA A 564 -4.38 -46.01 19.87
C ALA A 564 -4.66 -47.50 19.62
N THR A 565 -5.65 -47.82 18.77
CA THR A 565 -5.99 -49.21 18.44
C THR A 565 -5.30 -49.72 17.18
N GLY A 566 -4.87 -48.82 16.29
CA GLY A 566 -4.38 -49.20 14.97
C GLY A 566 -5.51 -49.59 14.02
N ASP A 567 -6.75 -49.13 14.24
CA ASP A 567 -7.87 -49.44 13.34
C ASP A 567 -8.06 -48.36 12.27
N THR A 568 -8.46 -48.78 11.08
CA THR A 568 -9.02 -47.87 10.07
C THR A 568 -10.49 -47.63 10.39
N LEU A 569 -10.84 -46.40 10.77
CA LEU A 569 -12.20 -46.02 11.17
C LEU A 569 -13.09 -45.74 9.96
N ARG A 570 -12.55 -45.05 8.95
CA ARG A 570 -13.28 -44.63 7.75
C ARG A 570 -12.36 -44.51 6.53
N VAL A 571 -12.98 -44.64 5.36
CA VAL A 571 -12.35 -44.42 4.06
C VAL A 571 -13.27 -43.49 3.25
N LEU A 572 -12.88 -42.24 3.11
CA LEU A 572 -13.63 -41.19 2.40
C LEU A 572 -13.23 -41.20 0.92
N ARG A 573 -14.14 -41.70 0.08
CA ARG A 573 -13.95 -41.82 -1.36
C ARG A 573 -14.69 -40.71 -2.09
N GLY A 574 -14.08 -40.18 -3.14
CA GLY A 574 -14.78 -39.28 -4.05
C GLY A 574 -13.89 -38.34 -4.85
N HIS A 575 -12.68 -38.04 -4.37
CA HIS A 575 -11.71 -37.28 -5.19
C HIS A 575 -11.30 -38.10 -6.41
N THR A 576 -11.18 -37.40 -7.54
CA THR A 576 -10.81 -38.00 -8.83
C THR A 576 -9.29 -38.03 -9.06
N GLY A 577 -8.53 -37.28 -8.27
CA GLY A 577 -7.07 -37.21 -8.32
C GLY A 577 -6.43 -37.30 -6.93
N ALA A 578 -5.09 -37.30 -6.90
CA ALA A 578 -4.32 -37.37 -5.66
C ALA A 578 -4.70 -36.24 -4.69
N VAL A 579 -4.96 -36.60 -3.43
CA VAL A 579 -5.25 -35.60 -2.38
C VAL A 579 -3.93 -34.99 -1.91
N THR A 580 -3.81 -33.66 -1.97
CA THR A 580 -2.56 -32.93 -1.68
C THR A 580 -2.62 -32.15 -0.37
N SER A 581 -3.82 -31.80 0.10
CA SER A 581 -4.01 -31.09 1.38
C SER A 581 -5.23 -31.61 2.13
N LEU A 582 -5.17 -31.43 3.45
CA LEU A 582 -6.14 -31.93 4.41
C LEU A 582 -6.06 -31.07 5.68
N ALA A 583 -7.21 -30.72 6.25
CA ALA A 583 -7.31 -30.13 7.59
C ALA A 583 -8.65 -30.48 8.24
N TYR A 584 -8.65 -30.61 9.57
CA TYR A 584 -9.87 -30.62 10.38
C TYR A 584 -10.33 -29.19 10.67
N ASP A 585 -11.63 -29.02 10.93
CA ASP A 585 -12.11 -27.82 11.63
C ASP A 585 -11.78 -27.88 13.13
N ALA A 586 -11.97 -26.76 13.84
CA ALA A 586 -11.57 -26.63 15.24
C ALA A 586 -12.25 -27.66 16.17
N ASP A 587 -13.47 -28.07 15.86
CA ASP A 587 -14.23 -29.06 16.64
C ASP A 587 -14.02 -30.51 16.17
N GLY A 588 -13.28 -30.73 15.07
CA GLY A 588 -13.06 -32.04 14.47
C GLY A 588 -14.28 -32.65 13.78
N THR A 589 -15.36 -31.88 13.60
CA THR A 589 -16.61 -32.36 13.00
C THR A 589 -16.57 -32.39 11.49
N ARG A 590 -15.71 -31.55 10.88
CA ARG A 590 -15.54 -31.46 9.43
C ARG A 590 -14.09 -31.62 9.03
N ILE A 591 -13.92 -32.14 7.82
CA ILE A 591 -12.62 -32.27 7.16
C ILE A 591 -12.70 -31.50 5.85
N VAL A 592 -11.73 -30.63 5.57
CA VAL A 592 -11.50 -30.10 4.22
C VAL A 592 -10.34 -30.86 3.58
N SER A 593 -10.49 -31.16 2.31
CA SER A 593 -9.47 -31.85 1.52
C SER A 593 -9.40 -31.26 0.12
N VAL A 594 -8.20 -31.21 -0.43
CA VAL A 594 -7.92 -30.64 -1.76
C VAL A 594 -7.23 -31.69 -2.61
N ALA A 595 -7.74 -31.94 -3.81
CA ALA A 595 -7.06 -32.74 -4.82
C ALA A 595 -6.11 -31.89 -5.67
N LYS A 596 -5.12 -32.54 -6.28
CA LYS A 596 -4.13 -31.91 -7.18
C LYS A 596 -4.76 -31.07 -8.29
N GLU A 597 -5.93 -31.48 -8.77
CA GLU A 597 -6.66 -30.80 -9.86
C GLU A 597 -7.53 -29.63 -9.37
N GLY A 598 -7.47 -29.26 -8.08
CA GLY A 598 -8.23 -28.14 -7.50
C GLY A 598 -9.62 -28.50 -6.97
N GLU A 599 -9.97 -29.78 -6.94
CA GLU A 599 -11.22 -30.25 -6.32
C GLU A 599 -11.12 -30.09 -4.80
N VAL A 600 -11.95 -29.22 -4.22
CA VAL A 600 -12.05 -29.02 -2.77
C VAL A 600 -13.31 -29.71 -2.27
N ARG A 601 -13.17 -30.58 -1.28
CA ARG A 601 -14.29 -31.28 -0.63
C ARG A 601 -14.29 -31.04 0.86
N ILE A 602 -15.48 -30.78 1.39
CA ILE A 602 -15.78 -30.72 2.82
C ILE A 602 -16.58 -31.96 3.18
N TRP A 603 -16.12 -32.68 4.20
CA TRP A 603 -16.70 -33.93 4.67
C TRP A 603 -17.21 -33.75 6.09
N ASN A 604 -18.28 -34.45 6.43
CA ASN A 604 -18.60 -34.74 7.82
C ASN A 604 -17.65 -35.84 8.31
N ALA A 605 -16.84 -35.55 9.32
CA ALA A 605 -15.82 -36.48 9.82
C ALA A 605 -16.44 -37.74 10.42
N ALA A 606 -17.58 -37.61 11.10
CA ALA A 606 -18.26 -38.73 11.75
C ALA A 606 -18.93 -39.65 10.73
N THR A 607 -19.70 -39.12 9.78
CA THR A 607 -20.46 -39.96 8.83
C THR A 607 -19.68 -40.31 7.57
N GLY A 608 -18.68 -39.50 7.21
CA GLY A 608 -17.98 -39.56 5.93
C GLY A 608 -18.78 -39.02 4.75
N ALA A 609 -19.93 -38.39 5.00
CA ALA A 609 -20.72 -37.75 3.96
C ALA A 609 -20.00 -36.51 3.41
N VAL A 610 -20.11 -36.28 2.09
CA VAL A 610 -19.71 -35.02 1.46
C VAL A 610 -20.75 -33.97 1.84
N LEU A 611 -20.32 -32.92 2.52
CA LEU A 611 -21.15 -31.75 2.86
C LEU A 611 -21.12 -30.71 1.74
N ASP A 612 -19.96 -30.55 1.10
CA ASP A 612 -19.77 -29.64 -0.01
C ASP A 612 -18.62 -30.13 -0.92
N ALA A 613 -18.74 -29.87 -2.21
CA ALA A 613 -17.74 -30.19 -3.23
C ALA A 613 -17.72 -29.11 -4.31
N ARG A 614 -16.56 -28.49 -4.50
CA ARG A 614 -16.37 -27.37 -5.42
C ARG A 614 -15.06 -27.49 -6.19
N GLN A 615 -15.08 -27.08 -7.45
CA GLN A 615 -13.88 -26.99 -8.27
C GLN A 615 -13.31 -25.58 -8.20
N LEU A 616 -12.09 -25.45 -7.72
CA LEU A 616 -11.39 -24.17 -7.59
C LEU A 616 -10.06 -24.23 -8.34
N ASN A 617 -9.99 -23.50 -9.45
CA ASN A 617 -8.80 -23.47 -10.29
C ASN A 617 -7.59 -22.96 -9.52
N GLY A 618 -6.48 -23.69 -9.63
CA GLY A 618 -5.20 -23.27 -9.04
C GLY A 618 -5.11 -23.43 -7.52
N VAL A 619 -6.06 -24.09 -6.84
CA VAL A 619 -5.96 -24.35 -5.41
C VAL A 619 -5.12 -25.60 -5.14
N ALA A 620 -4.18 -25.50 -4.20
CA ALA A 620 -3.30 -26.60 -3.78
C ALA A 620 -3.43 -26.94 -2.28
N SER A 621 -3.90 -25.98 -1.48
CA SER A 621 -4.12 -26.15 -0.05
C SER A 621 -5.38 -25.43 0.42
N ALA A 622 -5.98 -25.94 1.49
CA ALA A 622 -7.12 -25.32 2.16
C ALA A 622 -7.10 -25.63 3.65
N CYS A 623 -7.64 -24.70 4.45
CA CYS A 623 -7.87 -24.89 5.89
C CYS A 623 -9.10 -24.10 6.35
N PHE A 624 -9.74 -24.55 7.43
CA PHE A 624 -10.82 -23.78 8.04
C PHE A 624 -10.27 -22.57 8.78
N VAL A 625 -11.01 -21.48 8.75
CA VAL A 625 -10.80 -20.36 9.67
C VAL A 625 -11.24 -20.82 11.07
N PRO A 626 -10.56 -20.38 12.15
CA PRO A 626 -10.95 -20.77 13.52
C PRO A 626 -12.40 -20.44 13.91
N ASP A 627 -13.05 -19.49 13.22
CA ASP A 627 -14.47 -19.14 13.41
C ASP A 627 -15.46 -20.17 12.89
N GLN A 628 -14.98 -21.19 12.17
CA GLN A 628 -15.74 -22.29 11.58
C GLN A 628 -16.76 -21.92 10.49
N THR A 629 -16.92 -20.65 10.15
CA THR A 629 -17.86 -20.19 9.11
C THR A 629 -17.16 -19.98 7.78
N ARG A 630 -15.84 -19.82 7.78
CA ARG A 630 -15.04 -19.52 6.59
C ARG A 630 -14.00 -20.60 6.29
N LEU A 631 -13.63 -20.67 5.02
CA LEU A 631 -12.57 -21.52 4.48
C LEU A 631 -11.52 -20.64 3.81
N VAL A 632 -10.25 -20.93 4.09
CA VAL A 632 -9.12 -20.32 3.37
C VAL A 632 -8.57 -21.30 2.35
N VAL A 633 -8.38 -20.85 1.12
CA VAL A 633 -7.83 -21.65 0.02
C VAL A 633 -6.70 -20.90 -0.68
N ALA A 634 -5.68 -21.62 -1.14
CA ALA A 634 -4.56 -21.02 -1.88
C ALA A 634 -3.84 -22.04 -2.75
N GLY A 635 -3.08 -21.58 -3.74
CA GLY A 635 -2.21 -22.46 -4.51
C GLY A 635 -1.38 -21.75 -5.59
N ALA A 636 -1.55 -22.16 -6.83
CA ALA A 636 -0.72 -21.81 -7.99
C ALA A 636 -0.69 -20.32 -8.33
N ASP A 637 -1.79 -19.60 -8.07
CA ASP A 637 -1.96 -18.18 -8.40
C ASP A 637 -1.32 -17.24 -7.36
N ALA A 638 -0.68 -17.77 -6.31
CA ALA A 638 -0.06 -17.00 -5.24
C ALA A 638 -1.03 -16.13 -4.41
N VAL A 639 -2.34 -16.34 -4.56
CA VAL A 639 -3.37 -15.61 -3.83
C VAL A 639 -3.97 -16.50 -2.75
N VAL A 640 -4.14 -15.93 -1.56
CA VAL A 640 -4.92 -16.56 -0.48
C VAL A 640 -6.35 -16.04 -0.60
N ARG A 641 -7.33 -16.92 -0.69
CA ARG A 641 -8.75 -16.55 -0.82
C ARG A 641 -9.51 -17.03 0.41
N VAL A 642 -10.36 -16.16 0.94
CA VAL A 642 -11.25 -16.49 2.05
C VAL A 642 -12.66 -16.64 1.49
N ILE A 643 -13.29 -17.77 1.77
CA ILE A 643 -14.60 -18.14 1.24
C ILE A 643 -15.56 -18.40 2.40
N ASP A 644 -16.73 -17.79 2.36
CA ASP A 644 -17.82 -18.09 3.30
C ASP A 644 -18.45 -19.44 2.97
N LEU A 645 -18.68 -20.28 3.98
CA LEU A 645 -19.25 -21.62 3.81
C LEU A 645 -20.79 -21.61 3.70
N GLY A 646 -21.45 -20.56 4.16
CA GLY A 646 -22.90 -20.43 4.13
C GLY A 646 -23.45 -20.12 2.74
N ASP A 647 -22.86 -19.13 2.06
CA ASP A 647 -23.27 -18.72 0.71
C ASP A 647 -22.27 -19.10 -0.40
N GLY A 648 -21.07 -19.57 -0.04
CA GLY A 648 -20.02 -19.96 -0.97
C GLY A 648 -19.27 -18.78 -1.60
N ARG A 649 -19.57 -17.53 -1.23
CA ARG A 649 -18.94 -16.36 -1.84
C ARG A 649 -17.52 -16.17 -1.33
N GLU A 650 -16.67 -15.69 -2.21
CA GLU A 650 -15.35 -15.21 -1.85
C GLU A 650 -15.48 -13.87 -1.11
N VAL A 651 -15.09 -13.85 0.16
CA VAL A 651 -15.20 -12.67 1.03
C VAL A 651 -13.94 -11.83 1.07
N ALA A 652 -12.77 -12.42 0.78
CA ALA A 652 -11.49 -11.71 0.71
C ALA A 652 -10.48 -12.37 -0.23
N ARG A 653 -9.58 -11.56 -0.80
CA ARG A 653 -8.45 -11.96 -1.66
C ARG A 653 -7.14 -11.37 -1.13
N LEU A 654 -6.39 -12.14 -0.37
CA LEU A 654 -5.14 -11.70 0.23
C LEU A 654 -3.97 -11.92 -0.74
N HIS A 655 -3.31 -10.81 -1.09
CA HIS A 655 -2.23 -10.79 -2.06
C HIS A 655 -0.86 -10.71 -1.38
N GLY A 656 0.19 -11.06 -2.13
CA GLY A 656 1.54 -10.61 -1.81
C GLY A 656 2.59 -11.69 -1.83
N HIS A 657 2.22 -12.97 -1.85
CA HIS A 657 3.17 -13.99 -2.31
C HIS A 657 3.51 -13.74 -3.78
N GLY A 658 4.79 -13.87 -4.13
CA GLY A 658 5.31 -13.70 -5.49
C GLY A 658 5.33 -15.00 -6.30
N ALA A 659 4.97 -16.12 -5.68
CA ALA A 659 4.90 -17.42 -6.32
C ALA A 659 3.87 -18.32 -5.61
N ARG A 660 3.64 -19.50 -6.19
CA ARG A 660 2.64 -20.45 -5.70
C ARG A 660 2.77 -20.75 -4.21
N ILE A 661 1.65 -20.81 -3.54
CA ILE A 661 1.52 -21.18 -2.13
C ILE A 661 1.52 -22.72 -2.05
N LEU A 662 2.39 -23.24 -1.18
CA LEU A 662 2.66 -24.66 -1.02
C LEU A 662 1.93 -25.25 0.20
N SER A 663 1.75 -24.46 1.26
CA SER A 663 1.06 -24.90 2.47
C SER A 663 0.21 -23.78 3.05
N LEU A 664 -0.90 -24.20 3.69
CA LEU A 664 -1.76 -23.38 4.53
C LEU A 664 -1.99 -24.12 5.85
N GLU A 665 -1.94 -23.40 6.96
CA GLU A 665 -2.22 -23.90 8.29
C GLU A 665 -2.98 -22.86 9.11
N ALA A 666 -4.07 -23.27 9.75
CA ALA A 666 -4.80 -22.41 10.67
C ALA A 666 -4.15 -22.45 12.06
N SER A 667 -4.03 -21.28 12.70
CA SER A 667 -3.56 -21.16 14.07
C SER A 667 -4.65 -20.56 14.93
N ALA A 668 -5.26 -21.37 15.79
CA ALA A 668 -6.21 -20.90 16.79
C ALA A 668 -5.53 -19.98 17.83
N ALA A 669 -4.26 -20.24 18.16
CA ALA A 669 -3.49 -19.45 19.11
C ALA A 669 -3.26 -18.01 18.63
N TYR A 670 -2.97 -17.86 17.33
CA TYR A 670 -2.85 -16.55 16.69
C TYR A 670 -4.22 -15.97 16.30
N GLY A 671 -5.23 -16.81 16.07
CA GLY A 671 -6.53 -16.41 15.55
C GLY A 671 -6.52 -16.14 14.05
N GLY A 672 -5.67 -16.83 13.29
CA GLY A 672 -5.43 -16.55 11.87
C GLY A 672 -4.90 -17.75 11.08
N VAL A 673 -4.33 -17.48 9.91
CA VAL A 673 -3.80 -18.50 8.99
C VAL A 673 -2.35 -18.18 8.62
N VAL A 674 -1.54 -19.23 8.45
CA VAL A 674 -0.18 -19.18 7.94
C VAL A 674 -0.17 -19.70 6.51
N SER A 675 0.53 -19.01 5.61
CA SER A 675 0.86 -19.52 4.28
C SER A 675 2.36 -19.61 4.07
N ALA A 676 2.81 -20.68 3.39
CA ALA A 676 4.20 -20.85 2.95
C ALA A 676 4.23 -20.95 1.42
N SER A 677 5.18 -20.28 0.77
CA SER A 677 5.22 -20.15 -0.69
C SER A 677 6.59 -20.51 -1.29
N ALA A 678 6.54 -20.92 -2.56
CA ALA A 678 7.72 -21.13 -3.39
C ALA A 678 8.57 -19.86 -3.59
N ASP A 679 8.07 -18.67 -3.26
CA ASP A 679 8.85 -17.42 -3.25
C ASP A 679 9.80 -17.33 -2.03
N GLY A 680 9.86 -18.38 -1.22
CA GLY A 680 10.68 -18.47 -0.02
C GLY A 680 10.16 -17.66 1.16
N SER A 681 8.93 -17.17 1.09
CA SER A 681 8.28 -16.47 2.19
C SER A 681 7.24 -17.33 2.91
N ALA A 682 7.16 -17.11 4.22
CA ALA A 682 6.04 -17.50 5.05
C ALA A 682 5.31 -16.25 5.54
N ARG A 683 3.98 -16.31 5.60
CA ARG A 683 3.12 -15.18 5.91
C ARG A 683 2.05 -15.54 6.92
N LEU A 684 1.77 -14.62 7.84
CA LEU A 684 0.63 -14.70 8.76
C LEU A 684 -0.47 -13.74 8.32
N TRP A 685 -1.70 -14.23 8.35
CA TRP A 685 -2.91 -13.49 8.00
C TRP A 685 -3.85 -13.52 9.19
N ASP A 686 -4.35 -12.35 9.62
CA ASP A 686 -5.45 -12.30 10.57
C ASP A 686 -6.70 -12.87 9.89
N ALA A 687 -7.51 -13.62 10.65
CA ALA A 687 -8.78 -14.11 10.16
C ALA A 687 -9.94 -13.13 10.40
N LYS A 688 -9.79 -12.12 11.27
CA LYS A 688 -10.79 -11.08 11.47
C LYS A 688 -10.73 -10.07 10.35
#